data_AF-A0AB39EM88-F1
#
_entry.id   AF-A0AB39EM88-F1
#
_cell.length_a   1.000
_cell.length_b   1.000
_cell.length_c   1.000
_cell.angle_alpha   90.00
_cell.angle_beta   90.00
_cell.angle_gamma   90.00
#
_symmetry.space_group_name_H-M   'P 1'
#
loop_
_entity.id
_entity.type
_entity.pdbx_description
1 polymer ?
#
loop_
_entity_poly.entity_id
_entity_poly.type
_entity_poly.pdbx_seq_one_letter_code
_entity_poly.pdbx_strand_id
1 'polypeptide(L)'
;MRDEIAAACRRLAGSGLDCHLELSLDRVARGAAPDTAASSWLRADPHDLHTDPRTPRVDLFTRRIVQAPPDSFTQAWARRLGDWSRCGVAGYCFQAPQHLAAETWRDLVFALRETVPGVTLIVWTPGLAPQDLACCLEARFDWTVSSLAWWDGRSDWLAQECVRLSEVAPVLAYAGRRGETRWLAAAAVSGDGIILDAPLGANAMLGPIAEWRSKTRLPPVSCMAMGGRAGRMTAMVRAQPGKGGVMLALSAEGDPGAAVEMSDWAGLLPGGPCSGADVPAALRAPAGTLAPAACALWQWTSPMPVGDAVPAVPLPGERRGILTPRIRVERIEPAVDGGAWPVKRISQEALAVSATIFTDGHAKLAANLCWRACDEPEWHEVPMQARDNDRWTAQCRPERIGSHEYRILAWIDTWAGFCAQWRARFDAGQELGPSLAEGARWLARLLERAENLSTDEAQWARVRHVLNLLETAAEGSPGESLIGEVLSRPVAVFLRDAGKRTFACATRSMGLWVDRPRARYASWYELFPRSQSRVPGQHGTFDDVIARLPDIRQMGFDVLYLPPVHPVGRQNRKGRNNSLKALPGDVGSPYAIGSEEGGHDAVDPRLGTLDDFDRLVGAARHEGMEIAMDFAVQCSPDHPWLRRHRDWFGWRPDGSLQYAENPPKKYQDIVNVAFYADTPPWRRKTPLWRALRDIVRFWIDHGVRIFRVDNPHTKPLPFWQWLIADIHARDPGILFLAEAFTRPAMMYQLAKVGFTQSYTYFTWRDTAREVDAYFQELSRPPVVDFFRPMFFTSTPDINPTYLQRHGRPGFLARAALAATGSGLWGVYSGFELCEAAALPDSEEHADSEKYELRQRDWRAPGNIRAEIAQLNAIRRAHPALQDHRGYRSLDCGAEDVVAYIRHSAAYSSVLLVIINLDPAREADVVIRLDPISSAENLLTGAVQDWPDCRAHVRLRPEAPYGIWRLPGLPSG
;
A
#
# COMPACT_ATOMS: atom_id res chain seq x y z
N MET A 1 -2.67 50.19 -23.56
CA MET A 1 -2.79 48.73 -23.36
C MET A 1 -1.86 47.89 -24.23
N ARG A 2 -2.01 47.83 -25.57
CA ARG A 2 -1.16 46.96 -26.42
C ARG A 2 0.35 47.25 -26.27
N ASP A 3 0.73 48.53 -26.32
CA ASP A 3 2.14 48.93 -26.19
C ASP A 3 2.69 48.72 -24.77
N GLU A 4 1.83 48.87 -23.76
CA GLU A 4 2.17 48.61 -22.35
C GLU A 4 2.40 47.12 -22.10
N ILE A 5 1.54 46.25 -22.66
CA ILE A 5 1.74 44.79 -22.64
C ILE A 5 3.06 44.45 -23.31
N ALA A 6 3.30 44.95 -24.53
CA ALA A 6 4.53 44.68 -25.24
C ALA A 6 5.79 45.15 -24.48
N ALA A 7 5.72 46.32 -23.82
CA ALA A 7 6.79 46.83 -22.97
C ALA A 7 7.00 45.96 -21.72
N ALA A 8 5.92 45.47 -21.09
CA ALA A 8 6.00 44.55 -19.96
C ALA A 8 6.62 43.21 -20.37
N CYS A 9 6.16 42.60 -21.46
CA CYS A 9 6.69 41.35 -22.00
C CYS A 9 8.19 41.45 -22.30
N ARG A 10 8.65 42.54 -22.93
CA ARG A 10 10.09 42.76 -23.20
C ARG A 10 10.92 42.83 -21.91
N ARG A 11 10.42 43.47 -20.85
CA ARG A 11 11.13 43.53 -19.56
C ARG A 11 11.21 42.17 -18.88
N LEU A 12 10.13 41.39 -18.91
CA LEU A 12 10.08 40.04 -18.37
C LEU A 12 11.03 39.10 -19.13
N ALA A 13 10.99 39.12 -20.46
CA ALA A 13 11.88 38.32 -21.31
C ALA A 13 13.36 38.66 -21.08
N GLY A 14 13.69 39.94 -20.88
CA GLY A 14 15.05 40.38 -20.52
C GLY A 14 15.55 39.84 -19.17
N SER A 15 14.64 39.32 -18.34
CA SER A 15 14.93 38.67 -17.06
C SER A 15 14.75 37.15 -17.11
N GLY A 16 14.54 36.57 -18.31
CA GLY A 16 14.30 35.14 -18.49
C GLY A 16 12.90 34.66 -18.04
N LEU A 17 11.92 35.57 -17.96
CA LEU A 17 10.55 35.26 -17.54
C LEU A 17 9.57 35.38 -18.71
N ASP A 18 8.65 34.42 -18.78
CA ASP A 18 7.54 34.44 -19.71
C ASP A 18 6.34 35.20 -19.14
N CYS A 19 5.64 35.94 -20.00
CA CYS A 19 4.46 36.70 -19.62
C CYS A 19 3.18 35.91 -19.91
N HIS A 20 2.41 35.60 -18.87
CA HIS A 20 1.10 34.97 -18.98
C HIS A 20 0.00 35.94 -18.54
N LEU A 21 -1.12 35.96 -19.25
CA LEU A 21 -2.28 36.80 -18.91
C LEU A 21 -3.42 35.96 -18.35
N GLU A 22 -3.97 36.40 -17.21
CA GLU A 22 -5.19 35.82 -16.63
C GLU A 22 -6.44 36.44 -17.29
N LEU A 23 -7.39 35.60 -17.69
CA LEU A 23 -8.56 36.00 -18.46
C LEU A 23 -9.83 35.33 -17.97
N SER A 24 -10.90 36.11 -17.84
CA SER A 24 -12.26 35.62 -17.62
C SER A 24 -13.09 35.78 -18.89
N LEU A 25 -13.33 34.68 -19.61
CA LEU A 25 -14.07 34.70 -20.87
C LEU A 25 -15.59 34.58 -20.69
N ASP A 26 -16.05 34.26 -19.48
CA ASP A 26 -17.45 34.03 -19.16
C ASP A 26 -18.24 35.31 -18.84
N ARG A 27 -17.56 36.46 -18.79
CA ARG A 27 -18.16 37.74 -18.37
C ARG A 27 -17.45 38.95 -18.96
N VAL A 28 -18.19 40.07 -19.02
CA VAL A 28 -17.70 41.38 -19.44
C VAL A 28 -18.22 42.46 -18.49
N ALA A 29 -17.49 43.55 -18.30
CA ALA A 29 -17.98 44.67 -17.48
C ALA A 29 -19.23 45.31 -18.10
N ARG A 30 -20.20 45.73 -17.28
CA ARG A 30 -21.43 46.40 -17.74
C ARG A 30 -21.17 47.71 -18.49
N GLY A 31 -20.08 48.40 -18.15
CA GLY A 31 -19.61 49.61 -18.82
C GLY A 31 -18.49 49.37 -19.84
N ALA A 32 -18.30 48.14 -20.34
CA ALA A 32 -17.30 47.87 -21.36
C ALA A 32 -17.60 48.63 -22.66
N ALA A 33 -16.55 48.96 -23.42
CA ALA A 33 -16.70 49.66 -24.70
C ALA A 33 -17.61 48.85 -25.65
N PRO A 34 -18.44 49.50 -26.49
CA PRO A 34 -19.43 48.82 -27.33
C PRO A 34 -18.89 47.66 -28.17
N ASP A 35 -17.64 47.75 -28.62
CA ASP A 35 -16.99 46.73 -29.48
C ASP A 35 -16.29 45.61 -28.68
N THR A 36 -16.43 45.58 -27.35
CA THR A 36 -15.74 44.60 -26.50
C THR A 36 -16.37 43.20 -26.59
N ALA A 37 -17.70 43.14 -26.64
CA ALA A 37 -18.50 41.91 -26.74
C ALA A 37 -19.81 42.18 -27.50
N ALA A 38 -20.13 41.35 -28.50
CA ALA A 38 -21.38 41.47 -29.22
C ALA A 38 -22.59 41.15 -28.32
N SER A 39 -23.72 41.81 -28.56
CA SER A 39 -24.95 41.59 -27.79
C SER A 39 -25.44 40.13 -27.85
N SER A 40 -25.19 39.45 -28.97
CA SER A 40 -25.52 38.03 -29.18
C SER A 40 -24.71 37.06 -28.32
N TRP A 41 -23.60 37.50 -27.71
CA TRP A 41 -22.80 36.68 -26.80
C TRP A 41 -23.32 36.73 -25.37
N LEU A 42 -24.14 37.73 -25.02
CA LEU A 42 -24.49 38.05 -23.64
C LEU A 42 -25.83 37.44 -23.25
N ARG A 43 -25.91 36.92 -22.02
CA ARG A 43 -27.19 36.49 -21.44
C ARG A 43 -28.13 37.70 -21.31
N ALA A 44 -29.43 37.44 -21.40
CA ALA A 44 -30.46 38.43 -21.12
C ALA A 44 -30.31 38.92 -19.68
N ASP A 45 -30.44 40.23 -19.50
CA ASP A 45 -30.27 40.86 -18.20
C ASP A 45 -31.59 40.78 -17.41
N PRO A 46 -31.58 40.31 -16.15
CA PRO A 46 -32.75 40.45 -15.29
C PRO A 46 -33.11 41.92 -15.14
N HIS A 47 -34.41 42.23 -15.19
CA HIS A 47 -34.88 43.63 -15.21
C HIS A 47 -34.54 44.44 -13.95
N ASP A 48 -34.13 43.80 -12.84
CA ASP A 48 -33.77 44.52 -11.63
C ASP A 48 -32.75 43.79 -10.73
N LEU A 49 -31.48 43.76 -11.15
CA LEU A 49 -30.39 43.16 -10.36
C LEU A 49 -30.02 43.96 -9.11
N HIS A 50 -30.29 45.26 -9.09
CA HIS A 50 -29.88 46.15 -7.99
C HIS A 50 -30.80 46.07 -6.78
N THR A 51 -32.03 45.56 -6.95
CA THR A 51 -32.99 45.39 -5.84
C THR A 51 -33.06 43.98 -5.29
N ASP A 52 -32.52 42.95 -5.97
CA ASP A 52 -32.44 41.59 -5.42
C ASP A 52 -31.20 41.44 -4.52
N PRO A 53 -31.34 41.41 -3.18
CA PRO A 53 -30.22 41.30 -2.25
C PRO A 53 -29.50 39.96 -2.33
N ARG A 54 -30.02 38.97 -3.07
CA ARG A 54 -29.38 37.67 -3.31
C ARG A 54 -28.40 37.72 -4.50
N THR A 55 -28.38 38.80 -5.27
CA THR A 55 -27.50 38.96 -6.42
C THR A 55 -26.03 39.00 -5.98
N PRO A 56 -25.15 38.11 -6.47
CA PRO A 56 -23.73 38.19 -6.18
C PRO A 56 -23.15 39.53 -6.59
N ARG A 57 -22.30 40.12 -5.75
CA ARG A 57 -21.72 41.45 -5.99
C ARG A 57 -21.00 41.57 -7.35
N VAL A 58 -20.43 40.48 -7.86
CA VAL A 58 -19.77 40.44 -9.18
C VAL A 58 -20.77 40.62 -10.34
N ASP A 59 -21.99 40.10 -10.20
CA ASP A 59 -23.02 40.16 -11.25
C ASP A 59 -23.67 41.56 -11.33
N LEU A 60 -23.55 42.37 -10.26
CA LEU A 60 -23.93 43.80 -10.26
C LEU A 60 -23.07 44.64 -11.21
N PHE A 61 -21.83 44.24 -11.47
CA PHE A 61 -20.88 45.01 -12.28
C PHE A 61 -20.52 44.35 -13.61
N THR A 62 -20.98 43.12 -13.84
CA THR A 62 -20.66 42.34 -15.03
C THR A 62 -21.90 41.79 -15.73
N ARG A 63 -21.79 41.52 -17.02
CA ARG A 63 -22.76 40.74 -17.82
C ARG A 63 -22.14 39.40 -18.15
N ARG A 64 -22.92 38.32 -18.01
CA ARG A 64 -22.47 36.95 -18.30
C ARG A 64 -22.59 36.63 -19.78
N ILE A 65 -21.65 35.83 -20.27
CA ILE A 65 -21.67 35.23 -21.61
C ILE A 65 -22.61 34.01 -21.58
N VAL A 66 -23.32 33.76 -22.68
CA VAL A 66 -24.13 32.55 -22.84
C VAL A 66 -23.21 31.32 -22.82
N GLN A 67 -23.67 30.18 -22.31
CA GLN A 67 -22.81 29.01 -22.11
C GLN A 67 -22.24 28.46 -23.44
N ALA A 68 -23.03 28.50 -24.51
CA ALA A 68 -22.63 28.16 -25.87
C ALA A 68 -22.74 29.41 -26.76
N PRO A 69 -21.73 30.30 -26.75
CA PRO A 69 -21.74 31.48 -27.59
C PRO A 69 -21.58 31.10 -29.08
N PRO A 70 -22.04 31.93 -30.01
CA PRO A 70 -21.90 31.66 -31.44
C PRO A 70 -20.44 31.69 -31.87
N ASP A 71 -20.07 31.01 -32.97
CA ASP A 71 -18.69 30.87 -33.49
C ASP A 71 -17.92 32.20 -33.62
N SER A 72 -18.63 33.30 -33.88
CA SER A 72 -18.09 34.66 -33.88
C SER A 72 -17.33 35.03 -32.59
N PHE A 73 -17.73 34.47 -31.44
CA PHE A 73 -17.05 34.63 -30.15
C PHE A 73 -15.66 34.00 -30.19
N THR A 74 -15.59 32.72 -30.57
CA THR A 74 -14.35 31.95 -30.65
C THR A 74 -13.36 32.59 -31.61
N GLN A 75 -13.83 33.00 -32.80
CA GLN A 75 -13.00 33.67 -33.81
C GLN A 75 -12.46 35.03 -33.33
N ALA A 76 -13.31 35.83 -32.68
CA ALA A 76 -12.91 37.14 -32.16
C ALA A 76 -11.88 37.01 -31.03
N TRP A 77 -12.08 36.07 -30.10
CA TRP A 77 -11.12 35.82 -29.03
C TRP A 77 -9.83 35.19 -29.53
N ALA A 78 -9.87 34.19 -30.42
CA ALA A 78 -8.66 33.63 -31.02
C ALA A 78 -7.80 34.71 -31.68
N ARG A 79 -8.42 35.64 -32.43
CA ARG A 79 -7.71 36.79 -33.02
C ARG A 79 -7.10 37.71 -31.95
N ARG A 80 -7.87 38.09 -30.93
CA ARG A 80 -7.42 38.99 -29.86
C ARG A 80 -6.24 38.40 -29.07
N LEU A 81 -6.32 37.11 -28.74
CA LEU A 81 -5.24 36.37 -28.09
C LEU A 81 -4.02 36.28 -29.02
N GLY A 82 -4.21 35.95 -30.30
CA GLY A 82 -3.14 35.96 -31.29
C GLY A 82 -2.42 37.32 -31.39
N ASP A 83 -3.16 38.43 -31.34
CA ASP A 83 -2.60 39.79 -31.36
C ASP A 83 -1.74 40.08 -30.13
N TRP A 84 -2.18 39.64 -28.94
CA TRP A 84 -1.41 39.79 -27.71
C TRP A 84 -0.20 38.87 -27.67
N SER A 85 -0.31 37.66 -28.21
CA SER A 85 0.83 36.75 -28.34
C SER A 85 1.91 37.35 -29.24
N ARG A 86 1.53 38.00 -30.35
CA ARG A 86 2.44 38.76 -31.21
C ARG A 86 3.11 39.96 -30.50
N CYS A 87 2.55 40.42 -29.37
CA CYS A 87 3.18 41.43 -28.52
C CYS A 87 4.17 40.85 -27.49
N GLY A 88 4.36 39.52 -27.45
CA GLY A 88 5.27 38.84 -26.52
C GLY A 88 4.59 38.17 -25.32
N VAL A 89 3.27 38.03 -25.33
CA VAL A 89 2.57 37.18 -24.35
C VAL A 89 2.80 35.72 -24.71
N ALA A 90 3.34 34.94 -23.76
CA ALA A 90 3.70 33.54 -23.96
C ALA A 90 2.54 32.58 -23.67
N GLY A 91 1.54 33.01 -22.88
CA GLY A 91 0.43 32.15 -22.52
C GLY A 91 -0.74 32.84 -21.83
N TYR A 92 -1.79 32.04 -21.57
CA TYR A 92 -3.05 32.50 -21.01
C TYR A 92 -3.54 31.58 -19.89
N CYS A 93 -4.05 32.16 -18.81
CA CYS A 93 -4.72 31.44 -17.73
C CYS A 93 -6.22 31.76 -17.75
N PHE A 94 -7.03 30.77 -18.08
CA PHE A 94 -8.48 30.94 -18.22
C PHE A 94 -9.21 30.63 -16.92
N GLN A 95 -10.00 31.60 -16.48
CA GLN A 95 -10.81 31.55 -15.27
C GLN A 95 -12.22 31.03 -15.55
N ALA A 96 -12.80 30.33 -14.57
CA ALA A 96 -14.17 29.83 -14.58
C ALA A 96 -14.55 29.02 -15.85
N PRO A 97 -13.81 27.94 -16.18
CA PRO A 97 -14.02 27.17 -17.40
C PRO A 97 -15.43 26.55 -17.51
N GLN A 98 -16.05 26.22 -16.38
CA GLN A 98 -17.36 25.58 -16.29
C GLN A 98 -18.52 26.42 -16.85
N HIS A 99 -18.31 27.73 -17.07
CA HIS A 99 -19.34 28.61 -17.61
C HIS A 99 -19.42 28.63 -19.14
N LEU A 100 -18.47 28.00 -19.85
CA LEU A 100 -18.52 27.80 -21.29
C LEU A 100 -18.64 26.31 -21.63
N ALA A 101 -19.24 26.01 -22.77
CA ALA A 101 -19.39 24.64 -23.26
C ALA A 101 -18.04 24.03 -23.69
N ALA A 102 -17.93 22.70 -23.64
CA ALA A 102 -16.71 21.97 -23.98
C ALA A 102 -16.25 22.24 -25.41
N GLU A 103 -17.21 22.32 -26.33
CA GLU A 103 -16.99 22.61 -27.76
C GLU A 103 -16.39 24.00 -27.93
N THR A 104 -16.87 24.99 -27.17
CA THR A 104 -16.33 26.36 -27.22
C THR A 104 -14.86 26.40 -26.80
N TRP A 105 -14.49 25.65 -25.75
CA TRP A 105 -13.10 25.54 -25.33
C TRP A 105 -12.24 24.84 -26.37
N ARG A 106 -12.69 23.69 -26.89
CA ARG A 106 -11.99 22.93 -27.93
C ARG A 106 -11.72 23.80 -29.16
N ASP A 107 -12.73 24.50 -29.65
CA ASP A 107 -12.62 25.30 -30.86
C ASP A 107 -11.73 26.53 -30.66
N LEU A 108 -11.79 27.17 -29.48
CA LEU A 108 -10.91 28.29 -29.12
C LEU A 108 -9.45 27.86 -29.01
N VAL A 109 -9.18 26.77 -28.29
CA VAL A 109 -7.82 26.25 -28.12
C VAL A 109 -7.24 25.80 -29.45
N PHE A 110 -8.03 25.12 -30.27
CA PHE A 110 -7.63 24.71 -31.61
C PHE A 110 -7.25 25.92 -32.48
N ALA A 111 -8.15 26.90 -32.61
CA ALA A 111 -7.90 28.10 -33.42
C ALA A 111 -6.70 28.92 -32.92
N LEU A 112 -6.49 29.00 -31.61
CA LEU A 112 -5.37 29.72 -31.03
C LEU A 112 -4.03 29.00 -31.29
N ARG A 113 -3.99 27.66 -31.21
CA ARG A 113 -2.78 26.88 -31.50
C ARG A 113 -2.41 26.89 -32.97
N GLU A 114 -3.39 26.90 -33.88
CA GLU A 114 -3.12 27.07 -35.31
C GLU A 114 -2.47 28.41 -35.61
N THR A 115 -2.87 29.47 -34.89
CA THR A 115 -2.38 30.83 -35.13
C THR A 115 -1.11 31.17 -34.36
N VAL A 116 -0.89 30.56 -33.20
CA VAL A 116 0.26 30.80 -32.32
C VAL A 116 0.84 29.46 -31.83
N PRO A 117 1.68 28.80 -32.64
CA PRO A 117 2.37 27.59 -32.21
C PRO A 117 3.21 27.84 -30.96
N GLY A 118 3.08 26.99 -29.95
CA GLY A 118 3.86 27.08 -28.71
C GLY A 118 3.27 27.98 -27.61
N VAL A 119 2.08 28.56 -27.81
CA VAL A 119 1.36 29.26 -26.74
C VAL A 119 0.99 28.30 -25.59
N THR A 120 1.25 28.71 -24.36
CA THR A 120 0.91 27.91 -23.16
C THR A 120 -0.46 28.28 -22.63
N LEU A 121 -1.34 27.29 -22.49
CA LEU A 121 -2.73 27.46 -22.07
C LEU A 121 -2.97 26.76 -20.73
N ILE A 122 -3.30 27.56 -19.72
CA ILE A 122 -3.56 27.12 -18.35
C ILE A 122 -5.05 27.25 -18.10
N VAL A 123 -5.67 26.22 -17.53
CA VAL A 123 -7.06 26.29 -17.06
C VAL A 123 -7.08 26.39 -15.54
N TRP A 124 -7.74 27.42 -15.02
CA TRP A 124 -7.91 27.61 -13.58
C TRP A 124 -9.02 26.70 -13.07
N THR A 125 -8.61 25.62 -12.42
CA THR A 125 -9.46 24.56 -11.88
C THR A 125 -9.74 24.59 -10.37
N PRO A 126 -9.13 25.45 -9.52
CA PRO A 126 -9.45 25.46 -8.11
C PRO A 126 -10.93 25.74 -7.82
N GLY A 127 -11.51 24.93 -6.94
CA GLY A 127 -12.92 25.02 -6.54
C GLY A 127 -13.92 24.40 -7.51
N LEU A 128 -13.48 23.76 -8.61
CA LEU A 128 -14.39 23.04 -9.51
C LEU A 128 -14.84 21.70 -8.92
N ALA A 129 -16.13 21.39 -9.09
CA ALA A 129 -16.62 20.04 -8.82
C ALA A 129 -16.14 19.07 -9.92
N PRO A 130 -16.03 17.75 -9.64
CA PRO A 130 -15.57 16.76 -10.63
C PRO A 130 -16.38 16.78 -11.94
N GLN A 131 -17.69 17.02 -11.86
CA GLN A 131 -18.57 17.13 -13.02
C GLN A 131 -18.29 18.36 -13.89
N ASP A 132 -17.82 19.45 -13.29
CA ASP A 132 -17.53 20.69 -14.00
C ASP A 132 -16.21 20.61 -14.78
N LEU A 133 -15.32 19.70 -14.37
CA LEU A 133 -14.04 19.45 -15.06
C LEU A 133 -14.23 18.85 -16.46
N ALA A 134 -15.38 18.21 -16.71
CA ALA A 134 -15.66 17.54 -17.98
C ALA A 134 -15.58 18.49 -19.19
N CYS A 135 -15.90 19.79 -19.02
CA CYS A 135 -15.78 20.78 -20.09
C CYS A 135 -14.35 21.00 -20.59
N CYS A 136 -13.34 20.58 -19.81
CA CYS A 136 -11.93 20.80 -20.10
C CYS A 136 -11.25 19.58 -20.75
N LEU A 137 -11.81 18.38 -20.64
CA LEU A 137 -11.17 17.13 -21.05
C LEU A 137 -10.80 17.10 -22.55
N GLU A 138 -11.66 17.66 -23.40
CA GLU A 138 -11.44 17.68 -24.86
C GLU A 138 -10.60 18.87 -25.35
N ALA A 139 -10.46 19.92 -24.53
CA ALA A 139 -9.88 21.19 -24.94
C ALA A 139 -8.33 21.17 -25.04
N ARG A 140 -7.69 20.08 -24.59
CA ARG A 140 -6.23 19.87 -24.62
C ARG A 140 -5.42 21.03 -24.01
N PHE A 141 -5.79 21.53 -22.82
CA PHE A 141 -4.97 22.52 -22.09
C PHE A 141 -3.56 21.98 -21.78
N ASP A 142 -2.60 22.88 -21.55
CA ASP A 142 -1.22 22.50 -21.21
C ASP A 142 -1.05 22.27 -19.70
N TRP A 143 -1.87 22.97 -18.88
CA TRP A 143 -1.81 22.88 -17.42
C TRP A 143 -3.19 23.02 -16.77
N THR A 144 -3.39 22.25 -15.71
CA THR A 144 -4.44 22.47 -14.70
C THR A 144 -3.85 23.08 -13.43
N VAL A 145 -4.68 23.57 -12.51
CA VAL A 145 -4.22 24.22 -11.27
C VAL A 145 -4.89 23.58 -10.03
N SER A 146 -4.11 23.10 -9.07
CA SER A 146 -4.65 22.42 -7.88
C SER A 146 -5.16 23.38 -6.81
N SER A 147 -6.01 22.91 -5.90
CA SER A 147 -6.54 23.69 -4.78
C SER A 147 -5.65 23.64 -3.52
N LEU A 148 -4.33 23.41 -3.66
CA LEU A 148 -3.42 23.22 -2.51
C LEU A 148 -3.47 24.36 -1.48
N ALA A 149 -3.68 25.60 -1.90
CA ALA A 149 -3.79 26.77 -1.02
C ALA A 149 -4.92 26.66 0.03
N TRP A 150 -5.92 25.80 -0.20
CA TRP A 150 -7.04 25.55 0.73
C TRP A 150 -6.92 24.22 1.47
N TRP A 151 -5.87 23.44 1.18
CA TRP A 151 -5.65 22.16 1.84
C TRP A 151 -5.24 22.32 3.30
N ASP A 152 -5.75 21.46 4.18
CA ASP A 152 -5.51 21.46 5.63
C ASP A 152 -4.22 20.71 6.01
N GLY A 153 -3.52 20.11 5.04
CA GLY A 153 -2.33 19.29 5.28
C GLY A 153 -2.65 17.87 5.74
N ARG A 154 -3.92 17.47 5.78
CA ARG A 154 -4.40 16.20 6.35
C ARG A 154 -5.30 15.43 5.39
N SER A 155 -6.31 16.09 4.85
CA SER A 155 -7.36 15.48 4.04
C SER A 155 -6.82 14.86 2.74
N ASP A 156 -7.40 13.75 2.27
CA ASP A 156 -6.93 13.05 1.07
C ASP A 156 -7.46 13.65 -0.24
N TRP A 157 -8.40 14.59 -0.16
CA TRP A 157 -9.01 15.22 -1.33
C TRP A 157 -7.98 15.89 -2.24
N LEU A 158 -6.85 16.39 -1.71
CA LEU A 158 -5.82 17.03 -2.54
C LEU A 158 -5.16 16.02 -3.47
N ALA A 159 -4.79 14.84 -2.98
CA ALA A 159 -4.24 13.79 -3.82
C ALA A 159 -5.25 13.32 -4.87
N GLN A 160 -6.53 13.16 -4.47
CA GLN A 160 -7.61 12.78 -5.39
C GLN A 160 -7.86 13.86 -6.46
N GLU A 161 -7.84 15.14 -6.08
CA GLU A 161 -7.96 16.26 -6.99
C GLU A 161 -6.78 16.28 -7.98
N CYS A 162 -5.55 16.17 -7.48
CA CYS A 162 -4.36 16.17 -8.34
C CYS A 162 -4.41 15.03 -9.37
N VAL A 163 -4.88 13.84 -8.99
CA VAL A 163 -5.10 12.71 -9.93
C VAL A 163 -6.12 13.11 -11.00
N ARG A 164 -7.32 13.59 -10.62
CA ARG A 164 -8.37 14.01 -11.57
C ARG A 164 -7.89 15.13 -12.49
N LEU A 165 -7.17 16.11 -11.96
CA LEU A 165 -6.64 17.22 -12.75
C LEU A 165 -5.59 16.74 -13.76
N SER A 166 -4.77 15.76 -13.38
CA SER A 166 -3.76 15.17 -14.26
C SER A 166 -4.34 14.41 -15.47
N GLU A 167 -5.62 14.03 -15.44
CA GLU A 167 -6.34 13.47 -16.59
C GLU A 167 -6.64 14.53 -17.66
N VAL A 168 -6.81 15.79 -17.25
CA VAL A 168 -7.02 16.92 -18.18
C VAL A 168 -5.67 17.41 -18.73
N ALA A 169 -4.73 17.73 -17.84
CA ALA A 169 -3.39 18.21 -18.17
C ALA A 169 -2.46 18.14 -16.93
N PRO A 170 -1.13 18.17 -17.09
CA PRO A 170 -0.18 18.29 -15.98
C PRO A 170 -0.56 19.36 -14.94
N VAL A 171 -0.25 19.12 -13.67
CA VAL A 171 -0.81 19.91 -12.55
C VAL A 171 0.18 20.97 -12.08
N LEU A 172 -0.24 22.25 -12.10
CA LEU A 172 0.42 23.33 -11.36
C LEU A 172 -0.13 23.39 -9.93
N ALA A 173 0.71 23.14 -8.93
CA ALA A 173 0.30 23.22 -7.54
C ALA A 173 0.24 24.68 -7.06
N TYR A 174 -0.97 25.19 -6.80
CA TYR A 174 -1.17 26.55 -6.32
C TYR A 174 -1.05 26.61 -4.80
N ALA A 175 0.05 27.18 -4.31
CA ALA A 175 0.22 27.41 -2.86
C ALA A 175 -0.32 28.78 -2.40
N GLY A 176 -0.78 29.63 -3.34
CA GLY A 176 -1.25 30.98 -3.03
C GLY A 176 -0.19 31.77 -2.25
N ARG A 177 -0.58 32.31 -1.09
CA ARG A 177 0.30 33.06 -0.18
C ARG A 177 1.03 32.18 0.85
N ARG A 178 0.86 30.85 0.81
CA ARG A 178 1.49 29.93 1.76
C ARG A 178 2.97 29.74 1.43
N GLY A 179 3.78 30.68 1.90
CA GLY A 179 5.22 30.69 1.69
C GLY A 179 6.01 29.77 2.62
N GLU A 180 5.38 29.09 3.59
CA GLU A 180 6.07 28.24 4.56
C GLU A 180 6.67 26.99 3.89
N THR A 181 7.83 26.54 4.41
CA THR A 181 8.63 25.45 3.81
C THR A 181 7.82 24.18 3.57
N ARG A 182 6.94 23.81 4.50
CA ARG A 182 6.06 22.63 4.38
C ARG A 182 5.09 22.71 3.20
N TRP A 183 4.57 23.90 2.88
CA TRP A 183 3.62 24.09 1.79
C TRP A 183 4.31 24.21 0.45
N LEU A 184 5.50 24.81 0.41
CA LEU A 184 6.36 24.78 -0.77
C LEU A 184 6.81 23.36 -1.10
N ALA A 185 7.19 22.57 -0.09
CA ALA A 185 7.52 21.16 -0.27
C ALA A 185 6.28 20.35 -0.73
N ALA A 186 5.11 20.63 -0.16
CA ALA A 186 3.85 20.01 -0.58
C ALA A 186 3.50 20.36 -2.03
N ALA A 187 3.68 21.61 -2.45
CA ALA A 187 3.47 22.04 -3.83
C ALA A 187 4.44 21.35 -4.79
N ALA A 188 5.71 21.26 -4.41
CA ALA A 188 6.69 20.50 -5.18
C ALA A 188 6.27 19.05 -5.35
N VAL A 189 5.83 18.35 -4.30
CA VAL A 189 5.45 16.92 -4.37
C VAL A 189 4.12 16.69 -5.08
N SER A 190 3.13 17.54 -4.86
CA SER A 190 1.79 17.40 -5.44
C SER A 190 1.73 17.76 -6.94
N GLY A 191 2.45 18.79 -7.36
CA GLY A 191 2.40 19.30 -8.73
C GLY A 191 3.56 18.86 -9.62
N ASP A 192 3.37 19.02 -10.92
CA ASP A 192 4.41 19.01 -11.94
C ASP A 192 5.08 20.39 -12.09
N GLY A 193 4.39 21.45 -11.62
CA GLY A 193 4.93 22.79 -11.41
C GLY A 193 4.32 23.47 -10.18
N ILE A 194 4.77 24.69 -9.86
CA ILE A 194 4.33 25.46 -8.67
C ILE A 194 3.86 26.84 -9.11
N ILE A 195 2.74 27.31 -8.57
CA ILE A 195 2.22 28.68 -8.76
C ILE A 195 1.96 29.35 -7.40
N LEU A 196 2.38 30.62 -7.25
CA LEU A 196 2.43 31.36 -5.99
C LEU A 196 1.90 32.80 -6.18
N ASP A 197 1.34 33.39 -5.13
CA ASP A 197 0.96 34.81 -5.09
C ASP A 197 2.14 35.69 -4.63
N ALA A 198 2.27 36.88 -5.22
CA ALA A 198 3.22 37.91 -4.77
C ALA A 198 2.63 38.78 -3.63
N PRO A 199 3.47 39.42 -2.76
CA PRO A 199 4.93 39.46 -2.82
C PRO A 199 5.58 38.30 -2.08
N LEU A 200 6.51 37.62 -2.76
CA LEU A 200 7.40 36.63 -2.16
C LEU A 200 8.36 37.36 -1.23
N GLY A 201 8.00 37.51 0.04
CA GLY A 201 9.02 37.62 1.09
C GLY A 201 9.79 36.30 1.07
N ALA A 202 10.89 36.28 0.31
CA ALA A 202 11.52 35.06 -0.19
C ALA A 202 11.80 34.06 0.94
N ASN A 203 10.98 33.01 1.03
CA ASN A 203 11.39 31.85 1.80
C ASN A 203 12.64 31.30 1.11
N ALA A 204 13.76 31.28 1.83
CA ALA A 204 15.06 30.80 1.36
C ALA A 204 14.99 29.37 0.78
N MET A 205 13.94 28.61 1.11
CA MET A 205 13.72 27.26 0.60
C MET A 205 13.15 27.17 -0.81
N LEU A 206 12.60 28.24 -1.39
CA LEU A 206 12.04 28.19 -2.75
C LEU A 206 13.09 27.81 -3.80
N GLY A 207 14.28 28.43 -3.73
CA GLY A 207 15.41 28.12 -4.64
C GLY A 207 15.89 26.67 -4.54
N PRO A 208 16.27 26.18 -3.33
CA PRO A 208 16.66 24.78 -3.13
C PRO A 208 15.59 23.75 -3.56
N ILE A 209 14.30 24.04 -3.32
CA ILE A 209 13.21 23.16 -3.75
C ILE A 209 13.09 23.14 -5.28
N ALA A 210 13.16 24.31 -5.93
CA ALA A 210 13.12 24.40 -7.39
C ALA A 210 14.32 23.69 -8.04
N GLU A 211 15.52 23.85 -7.47
CA GLU A 211 16.73 23.17 -7.94
C GLU A 211 16.60 21.64 -7.79
N TRP A 212 16.19 21.16 -6.62
CA TRP A 212 15.93 19.74 -6.39
C TRP A 212 14.90 19.19 -7.38
N ARG A 213 13.81 19.93 -7.63
CA ARG A 213 12.79 19.55 -8.60
C ARG A 213 13.29 19.47 -10.03
N SER A 214 14.16 20.38 -10.46
CA SER A 214 14.74 20.36 -11.81
C SER A 214 15.60 19.11 -12.07
N LYS A 215 16.22 18.57 -11.01
CA LYS A 215 17.09 17.38 -11.06
C LYS A 215 16.33 16.08 -10.82
N THR A 216 15.18 16.15 -10.14
CA THR A 216 14.42 14.99 -9.69
C THR A 216 13.20 14.76 -10.54
N ARG A 217 13.22 13.69 -11.34
CA ARG A 217 12.03 13.22 -12.06
C ARG A 217 11.12 12.44 -11.12
N LEU A 218 9.90 12.93 -10.92
CA LEU A 218 8.89 12.18 -10.18
C LEU A 218 8.03 11.30 -11.09
N PRO A 219 7.48 10.22 -10.52
CA PRO A 219 6.37 9.51 -11.12
C PRO A 219 5.18 10.43 -11.45
N PRO A 220 4.27 10.02 -12.35
CA PRO A 220 3.04 10.77 -12.61
C PRO A 220 2.23 11.05 -11.33
N VAL A 221 1.49 12.14 -11.33
CA VAL A 221 0.60 12.54 -10.22
C VAL A 221 -0.46 11.46 -9.93
N SER A 222 -0.83 10.65 -10.92
CA SER A 222 -1.73 9.49 -10.76
C SER A 222 -1.24 8.42 -9.78
N CYS A 223 0.04 8.46 -9.38
CA CYS A 223 0.63 7.55 -8.40
C CYS A 223 0.78 8.17 -7.00
N MET A 224 -0.13 9.06 -6.62
CA MET A 224 -0.12 9.74 -5.32
C MET A 224 -1.01 9.04 -4.29
N ALA A 225 -0.50 8.90 -3.07
CA ALA A 225 -1.24 8.38 -1.93
C ALA A 225 -1.01 9.24 -0.68
N MET A 226 -2.01 9.22 0.20
CA MET A 226 -1.97 9.91 1.49
C MET A 226 -2.09 8.90 2.62
N GLY A 227 -1.15 8.93 3.57
CA GLY A 227 -1.17 8.12 4.79
C GLY A 227 -1.17 8.99 6.03
N GLY A 228 -1.68 8.48 7.15
CA GLY A 228 -1.61 9.19 8.44
C GLY A 228 -2.46 10.46 8.53
N ARG A 229 -3.44 10.66 7.64
CA ARG A 229 -4.32 11.87 7.58
C ARG A 229 -4.92 12.31 8.93
N ALA A 230 -5.12 11.34 9.81
CA ALA A 230 -5.74 11.50 11.11
C ALA A 230 -4.74 11.26 12.26
N GLY A 231 -3.46 11.03 11.97
CA GLY A 231 -2.40 10.93 12.97
C GLY A 231 -1.72 12.27 13.24
N ARG A 232 -0.65 12.24 14.05
CA ARG A 232 0.19 13.42 14.32
C ARG A 232 0.94 13.92 13.07
N MET A 233 1.04 13.06 12.05
CA MET A 233 1.74 13.32 10.79
C MET A 233 0.95 12.81 9.60
N THR A 234 0.92 13.61 8.55
CA THR A 234 0.40 13.22 7.24
C THR A 234 1.55 12.95 6.28
N ALA A 235 1.55 11.78 5.66
CA ALA A 235 2.52 11.37 4.64
C ALA A 235 1.89 11.48 3.25
N MET A 236 2.47 12.29 2.37
CA MET A 236 2.13 12.35 0.95
C MET A 236 3.20 11.61 0.16
N VAL A 237 2.82 10.50 -0.46
CA VAL A 237 3.73 9.64 -1.25
C VAL A 237 3.40 9.79 -2.72
N ARG A 238 4.41 10.10 -3.54
CA ARG A 238 4.32 10.08 -5.01
C ARG A 238 5.37 9.11 -5.53
N ALA A 239 4.94 7.88 -5.79
CA ALA A 239 5.81 6.74 -6.07
C ALA A 239 5.21 5.81 -7.11
N GLN A 240 6.01 5.25 -8.02
CA GLN A 240 5.56 4.25 -8.97
C GLN A 240 6.33 2.93 -8.73
N PRO A 241 5.65 1.78 -8.70
CA PRO A 241 6.30 0.49 -8.60
C PRO A 241 7.42 0.34 -9.64
N GLY A 242 8.62 -0.04 -9.18
CA GLY A 242 9.79 -0.23 -10.05
C GLY A 242 10.50 1.06 -10.51
N LYS A 243 10.01 2.27 -10.17
CA LYS A 243 10.63 3.53 -10.61
C LYS A 243 11.06 4.47 -9.46
N GLY A 244 10.98 3.99 -8.21
CA GLY A 244 11.24 4.83 -7.04
C GLY A 244 10.13 5.85 -6.79
N GLY A 245 10.44 6.90 -6.04
CA GLY A 245 9.46 7.92 -5.68
C GLY A 245 9.90 8.80 -4.53
N VAL A 246 8.98 9.62 -4.03
CA VAL A 246 9.21 10.48 -2.87
C VAL A 246 8.09 10.37 -1.86
N MET A 247 8.41 10.64 -0.60
CA MET A 247 7.44 10.83 0.47
C MET A 247 7.75 12.14 1.18
N LEU A 248 6.73 12.99 1.31
CA LEU A 248 6.76 14.16 2.18
C LEU A 248 5.92 13.87 3.42
N ALA A 249 6.53 13.93 4.60
CA ALA A 249 5.79 13.91 5.85
C ALA A 249 5.59 15.33 6.37
N LEU A 250 4.38 15.63 6.83
CA LEU A 250 3.93 16.91 7.35
C LEU A 250 3.47 16.72 8.79
N SER A 251 4.08 17.41 9.75
CA SER A 251 3.59 17.41 11.13
C SER A 251 2.34 18.27 11.27
N ALA A 252 1.40 17.83 12.10
CA ALA A 252 0.30 18.63 12.59
C ALA A 252 0.78 19.91 13.30
N GLU A 253 -0.03 20.96 13.27
CA GLU A 253 0.14 22.13 14.13
C GLU A 253 -0.23 21.79 15.59
N GLY A 254 0.57 22.28 16.54
CA GLY A 254 0.27 22.18 17.98
C GLY A 254 0.62 20.86 18.67
N ASP A 255 1.15 19.85 17.96
CA ASP A 255 1.53 18.56 18.56
C ASP A 255 3.02 18.55 18.98
N PRO A 256 3.35 18.25 20.24
CA PRO A 256 4.74 18.20 20.70
C PRO A 256 5.47 16.98 20.10
N GLY A 257 6.10 17.17 18.95
CA GLY A 257 7.07 16.24 18.35
C GLY A 257 6.47 14.90 17.92
N ALA A 258 6.19 14.74 16.64
CA ALA A 258 5.65 13.48 16.13
C ALA A 258 6.77 12.49 15.76
N ALA A 259 6.73 11.28 16.31
CA ALA A 259 7.69 10.23 15.97
C ALA A 259 7.54 9.80 14.51
N VAL A 260 8.67 9.70 13.82
CA VAL A 260 8.72 9.32 12.41
C VAL A 260 9.03 7.83 12.30
N GLU A 261 8.01 6.97 12.32
CA GLU A 261 8.16 5.52 12.15
C GLU A 261 7.83 5.10 10.71
N MET A 262 8.86 4.82 9.90
CA MET A 262 8.69 4.42 8.50
C MET A 262 7.83 3.16 8.34
N SER A 263 7.85 2.25 9.31
CA SER A 263 7.06 1.02 9.26
C SER A 263 5.55 1.27 9.18
N ASP A 264 5.07 2.41 9.71
CA ASP A 264 3.66 2.80 9.61
C ASP A 264 3.27 3.21 8.19
N TRP A 265 4.23 3.65 7.37
CA TRP A 265 3.99 4.02 5.98
C TRP A 265 4.53 3.00 4.99
N ALA A 266 5.15 1.90 5.45
CA ALA A 266 5.69 0.85 4.57
C ALA A 266 4.68 0.35 3.53
N GLY A 267 3.38 0.36 3.87
CA GLY A 267 2.26 0.08 2.97
C GLY A 267 2.16 0.98 1.72
N LEU A 268 2.68 2.20 1.80
CA LEU A 268 2.62 3.24 0.78
C LEU A 268 3.97 3.49 0.12
N LEU A 269 5.07 3.08 0.75
CA LEU A 269 6.42 3.35 0.31
C LEU A 269 6.86 2.45 -0.85
N PRO A 270 7.65 2.96 -1.81
CA PRO A 270 8.25 2.11 -2.84
C PRO A 270 9.29 1.17 -2.22
N GLY A 271 9.41 -0.03 -2.81
CA GLY A 271 10.57 -0.88 -2.55
C GLY A 271 11.82 -0.26 -3.17
N GLY A 272 12.98 -0.49 -2.54
CA GLY A 272 14.27 0.02 -3.00
C GLY A 272 14.97 0.92 -1.97
N PRO A 273 16.22 1.31 -2.25
CA PRO A 273 17.00 2.08 -1.30
C PRO A 273 16.53 3.54 -1.22
N CYS A 274 16.43 4.03 0.00
CA CYS A 274 16.09 5.43 0.29
C CYS A 274 17.38 6.27 0.30
N SER A 275 17.62 7.07 -0.75
CA SER A 275 18.77 7.97 -0.83
C SER A 275 18.35 9.42 -0.60
N GLY A 276 18.65 9.98 0.57
CA GLY A 276 18.43 11.40 0.88
C GLY A 276 19.50 12.34 0.32
N ALA A 277 20.39 11.86 -0.56
CA ALA A 277 21.55 12.61 -1.04
C ALA A 277 21.16 13.88 -1.80
N ASP A 278 20.16 13.79 -2.68
CA ASP A 278 19.71 14.93 -3.50
C ASP A 278 18.67 15.81 -2.79
N VAL A 279 18.10 15.34 -1.67
CA VAL A 279 17.11 16.10 -0.90
C VAL A 279 17.78 17.31 -0.24
N PRO A 280 17.19 18.53 -0.35
CA PRO A 280 17.71 19.72 0.32
C PRO A 280 17.91 19.49 1.82
N ALA A 281 19.05 19.92 2.37
CA ALA A 281 19.44 19.62 3.75
C ALA A 281 18.35 19.98 4.80
N ALA A 282 17.65 21.11 4.61
CA ALA A 282 16.57 21.55 5.49
C ALA A 282 15.29 20.72 5.39
N LEU A 283 15.15 19.88 4.37
CA LEU A 283 14.05 18.92 4.20
C LEU A 283 14.46 17.49 4.57
N ARG A 284 15.74 17.24 4.89
CA ARG A 284 16.18 15.91 5.33
C ARG A 284 15.61 15.62 6.71
N ALA A 285 15.18 14.39 6.90
CA ALA A 285 14.55 13.97 8.14
C ALA A 285 15.51 14.09 9.33
N PRO A 286 15.11 14.75 10.43
CA PRO A 286 15.81 14.61 11.71
C PRO A 286 15.65 13.18 12.25
N ALA A 287 16.63 12.71 13.02
CA ALA A 287 16.56 11.40 13.64
C ALA A 287 15.41 11.35 14.67
N GLY A 288 14.34 10.60 14.35
CA GLY A 288 13.34 10.12 15.31
C GLY A 288 12.06 10.95 15.46
N THR A 289 12.09 12.29 15.38
CA THR A 289 10.89 13.13 15.59
C THR A 289 10.84 14.37 14.71
N LEU A 290 9.64 14.77 14.29
CA LEU A 290 9.37 15.96 13.52
C LEU A 290 8.72 17.03 14.42
N ALA A 291 9.28 18.24 14.43
CA ALA A 291 8.73 19.35 15.21
C ALA A 291 7.32 19.76 14.71
N PRO A 292 6.45 20.35 15.55
CA PRO A 292 5.16 20.86 15.12
C PRO A 292 5.30 21.79 13.92
N ALA A 293 4.39 21.65 12.94
CA ALA A 293 4.41 22.35 11.66
C ALA A 293 5.69 22.19 10.80
N ALA A 294 6.58 21.25 11.12
CA ALA A 294 7.72 20.93 10.27
C ALA A 294 7.36 19.89 9.18
N CYS A 295 8.28 19.69 8.24
CA CYS A 295 8.18 18.70 7.17
C CYS A 295 9.51 17.98 6.96
N ALA A 296 9.46 16.75 6.46
CA ALA A 296 10.63 15.99 6.03
C ALA A 296 10.34 15.24 4.73
N LEU A 297 11.36 15.11 3.89
CA LEU A 297 11.27 14.56 2.55
C LEU A 297 12.25 13.39 2.41
N TRP A 298 11.75 12.30 1.85
CA TRP A 298 12.52 11.11 1.50
C TRP A 298 12.39 10.83 0.01
N GLN A 299 13.46 10.27 -0.57
CA GLN A 299 13.54 9.94 -1.98
C GLN A 299 14.09 8.52 -2.14
N TRP A 300 13.40 7.73 -2.95
CA TRP A 300 13.76 6.35 -3.27
C TRP A 300 14.18 6.24 -4.73
N THR A 301 15.17 5.41 -4.99
CA THR A 301 15.59 5.03 -6.34
C THR A 301 14.87 3.76 -6.78
N SER A 302 14.95 3.44 -8.07
CA SER A 302 14.34 2.23 -8.64
C SER A 302 14.89 0.98 -7.93
N PRO A 303 14.03 0.08 -7.43
CA PRO A 303 14.49 -1.15 -6.81
C PRO A 303 15.09 -2.09 -7.85
N MET A 304 16.28 -2.63 -7.57
CA MET A 304 16.64 -3.94 -8.11
C MET A 304 16.10 -5.02 -7.16
N PRO A 305 15.19 -5.90 -7.63
CA PRO A 305 14.76 -7.07 -6.86
C PRO A 305 15.96 -7.94 -6.44
N VAL A 306 15.77 -8.80 -5.44
CA VAL A 306 16.79 -9.79 -5.09
C VAL A 306 16.81 -10.90 -6.14
N GLY A 307 17.97 -11.14 -6.76
CA GLY A 307 18.11 -12.11 -7.87
C GLY A 307 18.27 -13.57 -7.43
N ASP A 308 18.76 -13.80 -6.21
CA ASP A 308 19.05 -15.15 -5.70
C ASP A 308 17.94 -15.69 -4.78
N ALA A 309 17.65 -16.99 -4.92
CA ALA A 309 16.69 -17.69 -4.06
C ALA A 309 17.24 -17.94 -2.64
N VAL A 310 16.36 -18.14 -1.66
CA VAL A 310 16.78 -18.60 -0.32
C VAL A 310 17.50 -19.95 -0.50
N PRO A 311 18.74 -20.12 -0.02
CA PRO A 311 19.36 -21.45 0.02
C PRO A 311 18.49 -22.37 0.88
N ALA A 312 18.17 -23.57 0.39
CA ALA A 312 17.42 -24.54 1.18
C ALA A 312 18.14 -24.79 2.52
N VAL A 313 17.44 -24.63 3.64
CA VAL A 313 17.99 -24.95 4.97
C VAL A 313 18.40 -26.43 4.93
N PRO A 314 19.68 -26.77 5.17
CA PRO A 314 20.10 -28.16 5.24
C PRO A 314 19.27 -28.89 6.30
N LEU A 315 18.77 -30.08 5.97
CA LEU A 315 18.15 -30.96 6.96
C LEU A 315 19.14 -31.23 8.10
N PRO A 316 18.69 -31.35 9.37
CA PRO A 316 19.58 -31.64 10.48
C PRO A 316 20.12 -33.06 10.29
N GLY A 317 21.33 -33.15 9.74
CA GLY A 317 21.87 -34.45 9.38
C GLY A 317 23.30 -34.40 8.87
N GLU A 318 24.11 -33.41 9.24
CA GLU A 318 25.56 -33.49 9.04
C GLU A 318 26.29 -32.39 9.82
N ARG A 319 26.77 -32.75 11.02
CA ARG A 319 28.03 -32.33 11.65
C ARG A 319 28.13 -33.04 13.01
N ARG A 320 28.75 -34.22 12.99
CA ARG A 320 29.33 -34.84 14.18
C ARG A 320 30.68 -34.18 14.44
N GLY A 321 30.90 -33.77 15.68
CA GLY A 321 32.21 -33.43 16.24
C GLY A 321 32.53 -31.94 16.24
N ILE A 322 32.63 -31.37 17.45
CA ILE A 322 33.48 -30.26 17.93
C ILE A 322 32.71 -29.57 19.08
N LEU A 323 33.44 -29.25 20.16
CA LEU A 323 33.01 -28.65 21.43
C LEU A 323 31.82 -27.69 21.29
N THR A 324 30.84 -27.83 22.18
CA THR A 324 29.69 -26.92 22.26
C THR A 324 30.18 -25.47 22.40
N PRO A 325 29.65 -24.49 21.62
CA PRO A 325 30.08 -23.10 21.70
C PRO A 325 30.05 -22.58 23.15
N ARG A 326 30.97 -21.70 23.55
CA ARG A 326 30.99 -21.19 24.93
C ARG A 326 29.78 -20.30 25.23
N ILE A 327 29.43 -19.44 24.27
CA ILE A 327 28.24 -18.57 24.33
C ILE A 327 27.03 -19.34 23.78
N ARG A 328 25.92 -19.30 24.51
CA ARG A 328 24.62 -19.86 24.12
C ARG A 328 23.74 -18.77 23.52
N VAL A 329 23.12 -19.06 22.39
CA VAL A 329 22.09 -18.24 21.75
C VAL A 329 20.88 -19.13 21.52
N GLU A 330 19.77 -18.80 22.18
CA GLU A 330 18.56 -19.62 22.21
C GLU A 330 17.30 -18.74 22.02
N ARG A 331 16.15 -19.38 21.77
CA ARG A 331 14.83 -18.72 21.66
C ARG A 331 14.83 -17.48 20.74
N ILE A 332 15.34 -17.66 19.52
CA ILE A 332 15.37 -16.59 18.53
C ILE A 332 13.96 -16.39 17.96
N GLU A 333 13.46 -15.16 18.05
CA GLU A 333 12.12 -14.78 17.66
C GLU A 333 12.16 -13.47 16.84
N PRO A 334 11.41 -13.36 15.73
CA PRO A 334 10.51 -14.38 15.17
C PRO A 334 11.29 -15.52 14.50
N ALA A 335 10.70 -16.72 14.49
CA ALA A 335 11.19 -17.88 13.77
C ALA A 335 10.02 -18.84 13.45
N VAL A 336 9.88 -19.25 12.19
CA VAL A 336 8.79 -20.16 11.77
C VAL A 336 9.31 -21.60 11.78
N ASP A 337 8.68 -22.45 12.60
CA ASP A 337 9.13 -23.84 12.88
C ASP A 337 10.63 -23.92 13.21
N GLY A 338 11.07 -23.02 14.11
CA GLY A 338 12.47 -22.88 14.51
C GLY A 338 13.38 -22.26 13.46
N GLY A 339 12.86 -21.74 12.34
CA GLY A 339 13.63 -21.19 11.21
C GLY A 339 13.72 -22.13 10.01
N ALA A 340 12.90 -23.19 9.97
CA ALA A 340 12.77 -24.05 8.79
C ALA A 340 12.07 -23.34 7.61
N TRP A 341 11.23 -22.35 7.91
CA TRP A 341 10.52 -21.54 6.92
C TRP A 341 10.83 -20.05 7.11
N PRO A 342 10.77 -19.26 6.01
CA PRO A 342 11.05 -17.84 6.10
C PRO A 342 9.94 -17.11 6.87
N VAL A 343 10.36 -16.16 7.72
CA VAL A 343 9.46 -15.11 8.23
C VAL A 343 9.08 -14.21 7.07
N LYS A 344 7.84 -13.71 7.03
CA LYS A 344 7.35 -12.80 5.98
C LYS A 344 7.20 -11.38 6.49
N ARG A 345 7.73 -10.43 5.71
CA ARG A 345 7.60 -8.99 5.91
C ARG A 345 7.26 -8.31 4.59
N ILE A 346 7.01 -7.01 4.61
CA ILE A 346 6.96 -6.19 3.38
C ILE A 346 8.18 -5.26 3.34
N SER A 347 8.52 -4.76 2.14
CA SER A 347 9.60 -3.78 2.00
C SER A 347 9.39 -2.57 2.92
N GLN A 348 10.46 -2.05 3.49
CA GLN A 348 10.48 -0.91 4.44
C GLN A 348 9.92 -1.20 5.83
N GLU A 349 9.40 -2.40 6.10
CA GLU A 349 8.94 -2.77 7.43
C GLU A 349 10.11 -3.25 8.31
N ALA A 350 10.15 -2.77 9.56
CA ALA A 350 11.10 -3.28 10.53
C ALA A 350 10.81 -4.75 10.92
N LEU A 351 11.87 -5.57 10.95
CA LEU A 351 11.90 -6.88 11.59
C LEU A 351 12.58 -6.75 12.95
N ALA A 352 11.78 -6.75 14.02
CA ALA A 352 12.29 -6.84 15.38
C ALA A 352 12.69 -8.28 15.70
N VAL A 353 13.97 -8.50 16.01
CA VAL A 353 14.55 -9.79 16.35
C VAL A 353 14.99 -9.78 17.80
N SER A 354 14.70 -10.87 18.50
CA SER A 354 15.09 -11.05 19.88
C SER A 354 15.58 -12.46 20.15
N ALA A 355 16.48 -12.61 21.12
CA ALA A 355 17.04 -13.92 21.49
C ALA A 355 17.52 -13.91 22.94
N THR A 356 17.62 -15.08 23.53
CA THR A 356 18.26 -15.28 24.83
C THR A 356 19.74 -15.57 24.61
N ILE A 357 20.63 -14.72 25.14
CA ILE A 357 22.08 -14.80 24.90
C ILE A 357 22.82 -14.75 26.23
N PHE A 358 23.56 -15.81 26.54
CA PHE A 358 24.25 -15.98 27.82
C PHE A 358 25.52 -16.84 27.70
N THR A 359 26.37 -16.83 28.73
CA THR A 359 27.60 -17.62 28.81
C THR A 359 27.83 -18.04 30.27
N ASP A 360 28.76 -18.98 30.51
CA ASP A 360 29.27 -19.27 31.85
C ASP A 360 29.96 -18.06 32.51
N GLY A 361 29.88 -17.96 33.83
CA GLY A 361 30.56 -16.92 34.62
C GLY A 361 29.88 -15.55 34.56
N HIS A 362 30.68 -14.48 34.72
CA HIS A 362 30.19 -13.08 34.83
C HIS A 362 30.69 -12.19 33.68
N ALA A 363 31.08 -12.80 32.56
CA ALA A 363 31.61 -12.05 31.42
C ALA A 363 30.52 -11.15 30.81
N LYS A 364 30.92 -9.96 30.34
CA LYS A 364 30.03 -9.09 29.56
C LYS A 364 29.99 -9.59 28.12
N LEU A 365 28.80 -9.58 27.55
CA LEU A 365 28.53 -10.03 26.18
C LEU A 365 28.23 -8.84 25.29
N ALA A 366 28.48 -9.03 24.00
CA ALA A 366 27.95 -8.18 22.94
C ALA A 366 27.35 -9.08 21.85
N ALA A 367 26.32 -8.57 21.18
CA ALA A 367 25.70 -9.26 20.06
C ALA A 367 25.31 -8.30 18.95
N ASN A 368 25.29 -8.82 17.72
CA ASN A 368 24.80 -8.17 16.51
C ASN A 368 23.71 -9.02 15.86
N LEU A 369 22.63 -8.37 15.46
CA LEU A 369 21.73 -8.89 14.43
C LEU A 369 22.41 -8.65 13.08
N CYS A 370 22.78 -9.73 12.40
CA CYS A 370 23.33 -9.68 11.06
C CYS A 370 22.21 -9.99 10.07
N TRP A 371 22.04 -9.18 9.02
CA TRP A 371 21.06 -9.44 7.96
C TRP A 371 21.60 -9.05 6.59
N ARG A 372 21.05 -9.62 5.51
CA ARG A 372 21.39 -9.25 4.12
C ARG A 372 20.32 -9.73 3.15
N ALA A 373 20.29 -9.14 1.95
CA ALA A 373 19.65 -9.80 0.81
C ALA A 373 20.48 -11.03 0.40
N CYS A 374 19.84 -12.07 -0.14
CA CYS A 374 20.56 -13.31 -0.48
C CYS A 374 21.59 -13.14 -1.61
N ASP A 375 21.47 -12.11 -2.44
CA ASP A 375 22.43 -11.74 -3.49
C ASP A 375 23.50 -10.74 -3.00
N GLU A 376 23.46 -10.31 -1.74
CA GLU A 376 24.46 -9.43 -1.14
C GLU A 376 25.60 -10.27 -0.51
N PRO A 377 26.87 -9.99 -0.84
CA PRO A 377 27.99 -10.74 -0.26
C PRO A 377 28.23 -10.37 1.20
N GLU A 378 28.00 -9.12 1.58
CA GLU A 378 28.29 -8.57 2.91
C GLU A 378 27.06 -8.61 3.83
N TRP A 379 27.32 -8.66 5.14
CA TRP A 379 26.28 -8.61 6.16
C TRP A 379 26.13 -7.18 6.69
N HIS A 380 24.90 -6.70 6.76
CA HIS A 380 24.56 -5.54 7.59
C HIS A 380 24.52 -5.99 9.04
N GLU A 381 25.24 -5.30 9.93
CA GLU A 381 25.29 -5.63 11.35
C GLU A 381 24.64 -4.54 12.19
N VAL A 382 23.65 -4.90 13.01
CA VAL A 382 22.98 -4.00 13.94
C VAL A 382 23.23 -4.45 15.39
N PRO A 383 23.77 -3.60 16.26
CA PRO A 383 23.96 -3.90 17.68
C PRO A 383 22.67 -4.32 18.39
N MET A 384 22.70 -5.48 19.04
CA MET A 384 21.62 -5.90 19.93
C MET A 384 21.76 -5.24 21.30
N GLN A 385 20.63 -4.82 21.86
CA GLN A 385 20.53 -4.26 23.20
C GLN A 385 20.13 -5.35 24.18
N ALA A 386 20.89 -5.48 25.27
CA ALA A 386 20.51 -6.32 26.40
C ALA A 386 19.26 -5.75 27.10
N ARG A 387 18.38 -6.65 27.51
CA ARG A 387 17.17 -6.45 28.30
C ARG A 387 17.27 -7.37 29.53
N ASP A 388 16.22 -7.38 30.35
CA ASP A 388 16.18 -8.21 31.54
C ASP A 388 16.25 -9.71 31.19
N ASN A 389 16.84 -10.49 32.10
CA ASN A 389 16.90 -11.95 32.05
C ASN A 389 17.51 -12.49 30.74
N ASP A 390 18.71 -12.00 30.40
CA ASP A 390 19.51 -12.41 29.23
C ASP A 390 18.79 -12.26 27.89
N ARG A 391 17.72 -11.47 27.82
CA ARG A 391 17.00 -11.21 26.58
C ARG A 391 17.69 -10.08 25.82
N TRP A 392 17.91 -10.27 24.53
CA TRP A 392 18.52 -9.28 23.65
C TRP A 392 17.58 -8.92 22.52
N THR A 393 17.61 -7.66 22.08
CA THR A 393 16.72 -7.15 21.02
C THR A 393 17.47 -6.26 20.05
N ALA A 394 17.23 -6.42 18.75
CA ALA A 394 17.60 -5.48 17.69
C ALA A 394 16.50 -5.44 16.63
N GLN A 395 16.57 -4.46 15.74
CA GLN A 395 15.68 -4.39 14.59
C GLN A 395 16.49 -4.18 13.32
N CYS A 396 16.06 -4.77 12.22
CA CYS A 396 16.56 -4.48 10.88
C CYS A 396 15.41 -4.07 9.96
N ARG A 397 15.70 -3.38 8.87
CA ARG A 397 14.69 -2.90 7.93
C ARG A 397 15.09 -3.27 6.50
N PRO A 398 14.62 -4.42 5.97
CA PRO A 398 14.88 -4.76 4.58
C PRO A 398 14.15 -3.80 3.63
N GLU A 399 14.89 -3.25 2.67
CA GLU A 399 14.38 -2.25 1.73
C GLU A 399 14.02 -2.86 0.36
N ARG A 400 14.67 -3.97 -0.01
CA ARG A 400 14.48 -4.67 -1.29
C ARG A 400 13.41 -5.75 -1.17
N ILE A 401 12.71 -6.02 -2.28
CA ILE A 401 11.72 -7.09 -2.38
C ILE A 401 12.43 -8.39 -2.78
N GLY A 402 12.12 -9.49 -2.09
CA GLY A 402 12.63 -10.82 -2.35
C GLY A 402 13.28 -11.49 -1.13
N SER A 403 14.21 -12.39 -1.43
CA SER A 403 14.85 -13.29 -0.49
C SER A 403 15.91 -12.60 0.39
N HIS A 404 15.78 -12.68 1.70
CA HIS A 404 16.75 -12.18 2.67
C HIS A 404 17.07 -13.26 3.70
N GLU A 405 18.16 -13.05 4.43
CA GLU A 405 18.49 -13.88 5.58
C GLU A 405 18.98 -13.04 6.77
N TYR A 406 18.78 -13.59 7.97
CA TYR A 406 19.25 -12.99 9.21
C TYR A 406 19.80 -14.03 10.18
N ARG A 407 20.74 -13.61 11.02
CA ARG A 407 21.39 -14.43 12.06
C ARG A 407 21.85 -13.55 13.21
N ILE A 408 22.19 -14.18 14.33
CA ILE A 408 22.78 -13.50 15.49
C ILE A 408 24.25 -13.87 15.60
N LEU A 409 25.09 -12.86 15.78
CA LEU A 409 26.50 -13.00 16.11
C LEU A 409 26.71 -12.52 17.54
N ALA A 410 27.21 -13.37 18.43
CA ALA A 410 27.48 -13.01 19.82
C ALA A 410 28.94 -13.30 20.19
N TRP A 411 29.53 -12.47 21.05
CA TRP A 411 30.91 -12.61 21.53
C TRP A 411 31.05 -12.09 22.97
N ILE A 412 32.15 -12.47 23.63
CA ILE A 412 32.55 -11.88 24.91
C ILE A 412 33.16 -10.51 24.64
N ASP A 413 32.54 -9.47 25.18
CA ASP A 413 33.04 -8.11 25.14
C ASP A 413 34.03 -7.89 26.28
N THR A 414 35.31 -8.12 25.96
CA THR A 414 36.41 -7.98 26.91
C THR A 414 36.57 -6.55 27.39
N TRP A 415 36.28 -5.55 26.55
CA TRP A 415 36.43 -4.14 26.90
C TRP A 415 35.31 -3.70 27.84
N ALA A 416 34.06 -4.06 27.54
CA ALA A 416 32.94 -3.80 28.45
C ALA A 416 33.13 -4.53 29.80
N GLY A 417 33.68 -5.75 29.77
CA GLY A 417 34.05 -6.49 30.98
C GLY A 417 35.09 -5.76 31.82
N PHE A 418 36.16 -5.28 31.19
CA PHE A 418 37.20 -4.47 31.83
C PHE A 418 36.61 -3.18 32.44
N CYS A 419 35.82 -2.43 31.67
CA CYS A 419 35.16 -1.20 32.12
C CYS A 419 34.26 -1.43 33.34
N ALA A 420 33.48 -2.52 33.35
CA ALA A 420 32.59 -2.85 34.46
C ALA A 420 33.36 -3.18 35.75
N GLN A 421 34.44 -3.97 35.65
CA GLN A 421 35.30 -4.27 36.80
C GLN A 421 35.96 -3.00 37.32
N TRP A 422 36.42 -2.15 36.41
CA TRP A 422 37.09 -0.90 36.75
C TRP A 422 36.16 0.09 37.46
N ARG A 423 34.91 0.24 36.97
CA ARG A 423 33.90 1.06 37.65
C ARG A 423 33.56 0.53 39.05
N ALA A 424 33.37 -0.79 39.20
CA ALA A 424 33.08 -1.39 40.49
C ALA A 424 34.22 -1.21 41.51
N ARG A 425 35.49 -1.29 41.07
CA ARG A 425 36.65 -1.04 41.92
C ARG A 425 36.75 0.41 42.36
N PHE A 426 36.47 1.36 41.45
CA PHE A 426 36.44 2.78 41.77
C PHE A 426 35.35 3.11 42.79
N ASP A 427 34.12 2.63 42.57
CA ASP A 427 32.99 2.86 43.47
C ASP A 427 33.23 2.24 44.87
N ALA A 428 34.06 1.18 44.95
CA ALA A 428 34.47 0.54 46.19
C ALA A 428 35.73 1.17 46.83
N GLY A 429 36.31 2.22 46.25
CA GLY A 429 37.51 2.89 46.77
C GLY A 429 38.79 2.03 46.73
N GLN A 430 38.86 1.05 45.83
CA GLN A 430 40.02 0.16 45.69
C GLN A 430 41.13 0.76 44.80
N GLU A 431 42.37 0.34 45.00
CA GLU A 431 43.50 0.79 44.16
C GLU A 431 43.36 0.33 42.69
N LEU A 432 43.56 1.26 41.76
CA LEU A 432 43.32 1.06 40.32
C LEU A 432 44.59 0.90 39.47
N GLY A 433 45.78 1.20 40.03
CA GLY A 433 47.06 1.29 39.28
C GLY A 433 47.37 0.10 38.35
N PRO A 434 47.36 -1.16 38.84
CA PRO A 434 47.60 -2.34 37.99
C PRO A 434 46.57 -2.53 36.87
N SER A 435 45.33 -2.05 37.08
CA SER A 435 44.23 -2.16 36.11
C SER A 435 44.38 -1.14 34.98
N LEU A 436 44.90 0.06 35.27
CA LEU A 436 45.17 1.11 34.28
C LEU A 436 46.21 0.65 33.24
N ALA A 437 47.30 0.03 33.72
CA ALA A 437 48.34 -0.53 32.85
C ALA A 437 47.83 -1.71 32.00
N GLU A 438 46.81 -2.45 32.46
CA GLU A 438 46.15 -3.50 31.67
C GLU A 438 45.30 -2.91 30.54
N GLY A 439 44.47 -1.90 30.85
CA GLY A 439 43.66 -1.18 29.85
C GLY A 439 44.51 -0.48 28.79
N ALA A 440 45.58 0.21 29.19
CA ALA A 440 46.53 0.86 28.28
C ALA A 440 47.19 -0.15 27.34
N ARG A 441 47.72 -1.28 27.86
CA ARG A 441 48.29 -2.35 27.03
C ARG A 441 47.28 -2.94 26.06
N TRP A 442 46.00 -3.03 26.44
CA TRP A 442 44.96 -3.52 25.55
C TRP A 442 44.72 -2.55 24.38
N LEU A 443 44.58 -1.25 24.66
CA LEU A 443 44.39 -0.22 23.63
C LEU A 443 45.61 -0.08 22.71
N ALA A 444 46.83 -0.13 23.27
CA ALA A 444 48.06 -0.12 22.48
C ALA A 444 48.11 -1.28 21.47
N ARG A 445 47.80 -2.51 21.92
CA ARG A 445 47.72 -3.68 21.03
C ARG A 445 46.60 -3.58 19.99
N LEU A 446 45.50 -2.91 20.32
CA LEU A 446 44.42 -2.67 19.36
C LEU A 446 44.89 -1.69 18.28
N LEU A 447 45.56 -0.60 18.67
CA LEU A 447 46.11 0.40 17.75
C LEU A 447 47.18 -0.19 16.82
N GLU A 448 48.08 -1.04 17.32
CA GLU A 448 49.06 -1.77 16.49
C GLU A 448 48.39 -2.64 15.42
N ARG A 449 47.24 -3.24 15.72
CA ARG A 449 46.48 -4.04 14.75
C ARG A 449 45.69 -3.17 13.76
N ALA A 450 45.32 -1.97 14.17
CA ALA A 450 44.47 -1.06 13.43
C ALA A 450 45.18 -0.32 12.30
N GLU A 451 46.50 -0.17 12.36
CA GLU A 451 47.34 0.52 11.34
C GLU A 451 47.15 -0.02 9.91
N ASN A 452 46.50 -1.18 9.73
CA ASN A 452 46.25 -1.81 8.43
C ASN A 452 44.75 -2.03 8.08
N LEU A 453 43.77 -1.54 8.88
CA LEU A 453 42.38 -2.04 8.82
C LEU A 453 41.23 -1.01 8.76
N SER A 454 41.43 0.30 8.96
CA SER A 454 40.30 1.25 9.07
C SER A 454 40.60 2.69 8.59
N THR A 455 39.59 3.38 8.05
CA THR A 455 39.66 4.75 7.48
C THR A 455 39.09 5.86 8.39
N ASP A 456 38.59 5.57 9.60
CA ASP A 456 37.96 6.59 10.48
C ASP A 456 38.96 7.17 11.50
N GLU A 457 39.83 8.06 11.01
CA GLU A 457 40.93 8.67 11.77
C GLU A 457 40.46 9.44 13.02
N ALA A 458 39.25 10.01 12.99
CA ALA A 458 38.69 10.75 14.12
C ALA A 458 38.36 9.84 15.32
N GLN A 459 37.89 8.62 15.06
CA GLN A 459 37.65 7.63 16.13
C GLN A 459 38.95 7.05 16.67
N TRP A 460 39.92 6.77 15.81
CA TRP A 460 41.24 6.30 16.25
C TRP A 460 42.00 7.36 17.05
N ALA A 461 41.83 8.65 16.72
CA ALA A 461 42.35 9.76 17.52
C ALA A 461 41.75 9.77 18.94
N ARG A 462 40.45 9.48 19.09
CA ARG A 462 39.82 9.32 20.41
C ARG A 462 40.42 8.14 21.18
N VAL A 463 40.64 6.99 20.53
CA VAL A 463 41.28 5.83 21.17
C VAL A 463 42.71 6.14 21.63
N ARG A 464 43.50 6.84 20.82
CA ARG A 464 44.85 7.31 21.21
C ARG A 464 44.83 8.29 22.37
N HIS A 465 43.84 9.19 22.40
CA HIS A 465 43.66 10.10 23.53
C HIS A 465 43.39 9.34 24.83
N VAL A 466 42.47 8.37 24.79
CA VAL A 466 42.14 7.50 25.94
C VAL A 466 43.36 6.67 26.37
N LEU A 467 44.15 6.16 25.44
CA LEU A 467 45.41 5.47 25.76
C LEU A 467 46.36 6.38 26.54
N ASN A 468 46.64 7.59 26.04
CA ASN A 468 47.52 8.56 26.71
C ASN A 468 47.02 8.91 28.11
N LEU A 469 45.71 9.07 28.27
CA LEU A 469 45.07 9.33 29.57
C LEU A 469 45.28 8.16 30.54
N LEU A 470 45.13 6.91 30.08
CA LEU A 470 45.37 5.71 30.91
C LEU A 470 46.84 5.56 31.31
N GLU A 471 47.77 5.84 30.39
CA GLU A 471 49.21 5.79 30.65
C GLU A 471 49.65 6.85 31.67
N THR A 472 49.16 8.09 31.52
CA THR A 472 49.46 9.20 32.45
C THR A 472 48.88 8.93 33.83
N ALA A 473 47.67 8.35 33.91
CA ALA A 473 47.01 8.05 35.16
C ALA A 473 47.61 6.84 35.90
N ALA A 474 48.30 5.93 35.20
CA ALA A 474 48.97 4.78 35.81
C ALA A 474 50.11 5.20 36.77
N GLU A 475 50.62 6.43 36.63
CA GLU A 475 51.69 7.01 37.45
C GLU A 475 51.17 7.83 38.66
N GLY A 476 49.84 7.92 38.87
CA GLY A 476 49.22 8.72 39.93
C GLY A 476 47.86 8.22 40.43
N SER A 477 47.09 9.08 41.13
CA SER A 477 45.73 8.76 41.60
C SER A 477 44.68 9.20 40.58
N PRO A 478 43.92 8.28 39.95
CA PRO A 478 42.93 8.63 38.93
C PRO A 478 41.71 9.35 39.54
N GLY A 479 41.32 10.48 38.95
CA GLY A 479 40.12 11.24 39.32
C GLY A 479 38.87 10.80 38.53
N GLU A 480 37.69 11.22 39.00
CA GLU A 480 36.39 10.89 38.39
C GLU A 480 36.25 11.31 36.91
N SER A 481 36.91 12.41 36.51
CA SER A 481 36.94 12.89 35.13
C SER A 481 37.55 11.89 34.14
N LEU A 482 38.61 11.19 34.54
CA LEU A 482 39.26 10.18 33.71
C LEU A 482 38.33 8.98 33.46
N ILE A 483 37.59 8.59 34.48
CA ILE A 483 36.63 7.49 34.41
C ILE A 483 35.49 7.85 33.46
N GLY A 484 35.00 9.10 33.50
CA GLY A 484 34.00 9.59 32.54
C GLY A 484 34.47 9.54 31.09
N GLU A 485 35.73 9.89 30.82
CA GLU A 485 36.35 9.87 29.48
C GLU A 485 36.48 8.44 28.92
N VAL A 486 37.09 7.54 29.70
CA VAL A 486 37.35 6.13 29.30
C VAL A 486 36.04 5.35 29.14
N LEU A 487 35.04 5.61 30.01
CA LEU A 487 33.72 4.97 29.96
C LEU A 487 32.75 5.69 29.01
N SER A 488 33.21 6.68 28.25
CA SER A 488 32.33 7.45 27.38
C SER A 488 31.70 6.54 26.32
N ARG A 489 30.40 6.80 26.05
CA ARG A 489 29.62 6.01 25.09
C ARG A 489 30.26 5.95 23.68
N PRO A 490 30.83 7.05 23.12
CA PRO A 490 31.49 6.98 21.82
C PRO A 490 32.66 5.99 21.78
N VAL A 491 33.49 5.99 22.82
CA VAL A 491 34.65 5.09 22.94
C VAL A 491 34.18 3.63 23.10
N ALA A 492 33.21 3.39 23.97
CA ALA A 492 32.66 2.04 24.19
C ALA A 492 32.04 1.43 22.92
N VAL A 493 31.27 2.21 22.15
CA VAL A 493 30.66 1.74 20.89
C VAL A 493 31.74 1.40 19.86
N PHE A 494 32.73 2.28 19.69
CA PHE A 494 33.81 2.05 18.72
C PHE A 494 34.66 0.82 19.07
N LEU A 495 35.09 0.70 20.34
CA LEU A 495 35.94 -0.40 20.79
C LEU A 495 35.24 -1.76 20.78
N ARG A 496 33.92 -1.77 20.98
CA ARG A 496 33.10 -2.97 20.83
C ARG A 496 33.17 -3.55 19.41
N ASP A 497 33.16 -2.69 18.38
CA ASP A 497 33.14 -3.12 16.98
C ASP A 497 34.55 -3.32 16.40
N ALA A 498 35.52 -2.49 16.81
CA ALA A 498 36.92 -2.58 16.38
C ALA A 498 37.71 -3.68 17.11
N GLY A 499 37.28 -4.06 18.31
CA GLY A 499 37.95 -5.06 19.15
C GLY A 499 37.88 -6.48 18.59
N LYS A 500 38.77 -7.36 19.09
CA LYS A 500 38.71 -8.79 18.78
C LYS A 500 37.43 -9.40 19.35
N ARG A 501 36.56 -9.91 18.48
CA ARG A 501 35.32 -10.64 18.84
C ARG A 501 35.66 -12.00 19.47
N THR A 502 35.91 -12.01 20.78
CA THR A 502 36.44 -13.19 21.51
C THR A 502 35.35 -14.23 21.75
N PHE A 503 35.63 -15.50 21.45
CA PHE A 503 34.63 -16.60 21.44
C PHE A 503 33.40 -16.31 20.56
N ALA A 504 33.56 -15.54 19.48
CA ALA A 504 32.47 -15.23 18.58
C ALA A 504 31.75 -16.49 18.09
N CYS A 505 30.43 -16.52 18.23
CA CYS A 505 29.58 -17.58 17.70
C CYS A 505 28.46 -16.95 16.87
N ALA A 506 28.25 -17.50 15.67
CA ALA A 506 27.13 -17.14 14.82
C ALA A 506 26.08 -18.24 14.85
N THR A 507 24.80 -17.87 14.91
CA THR A 507 23.70 -18.82 14.75
C THR A 507 23.62 -19.29 13.29
N ARG A 508 22.82 -20.33 13.05
CA ARG A 508 22.37 -20.61 11.68
C ARG A 508 21.62 -19.39 11.13
N SER A 509 21.72 -19.17 9.82
CA SER A 509 20.85 -18.24 9.13
C SER A 509 19.40 -18.70 9.16
N MET A 510 18.49 -17.76 9.30
CA MET A 510 17.05 -17.95 9.12
C MET A 510 16.57 -17.13 7.93
N GLY A 511 15.62 -17.69 7.18
CA GLY A 511 15.06 -17.04 6.01
C GLY A 511 14.12 -15.88 6.37
N LEU A 512 14.14 -14.85 5.54
CA LEU A 512 13.22 -13.72 5.56
C LEU A 512 12.73 -13.48 4.14
N TRP A 513 11.43 -13.55 3.91
CA TRP A 513 10.81 -13.21 2.63
C TRP A 513 10.18 -11.82 2.72
N VAL A 514 10.56 -10.93 1.81
CA VAL A 514 10.10 -9.54 1.80
C VAL A 514 9.25 -9.30 0.55
N ASP A 515 7.95 -9.18 0.72
CA ASP A 515 7.03 -8.88 -0.38
C ASP A 515 6.86 -7.37 -0.61
N ARG A 516 6.25 -6.99 -1.73
CA ARG A 516 5.71 -5.63 -1.93
C ARG A 516 4.51 -5.36 -1.01
N PRO A 517 4.16 -4.08 -0.73
CA PRO A 517 3.07 -3.71 0.18
C PRO A 517 1.71 -4.39 -0.05
N ARG A 518 1.30 -4.56 -1.32
CA ARG A 518 0.03 -5.17 -1.71
C ARG A 518 -0.15 -6.61 -1.18
N ALA A 519 0.95 -7.29 -0.85
CA ALA A 519 0.91 -8.60 -0.21
C ALA A 519 0.20 -8.59 1.14
N ARG A 520 0.20 -7.46 1.84
CA ARG A 520 -0.42 -7.27 3.15
C ARG A 520 -1.66 -6.40 3.13
N TYR A 521 -1.69 -5.40 2.25
CA TYR A 521 -2.76 -4.41 2.22
C TYR A 521 -3.40 -4.30 0.84
N ALA A 522 -4.68 -4.68 0.76
CA ALA A 522 -5.50 -4.55 -0.44
C ALA A 522 -6.98 -4.72 -0.10
N SER A 523 -7.82 -4.00 -0.83
CA SER A 523 -9.26 -4.28 -0.92
C SER A 523 -9.58 -4.89 -2.28
N TRP A 524 -10.15 -6.10 -2.32
CA TRP A 524 -10.42 -6.84 -3.55
C TRP A 524 -11.90 -6.78 -3.94
N TYR A 525 -12.18 -6.67 -5.24
CA TYR A 525 -13.51 -6.76 -5.81
C TYR A 525 -13.52 -7.87 -6.87
N GLU A 526 -14.33 -8.91 -6.64
CA GLU A 526 -14.53 -9.99 -7.61
C GLU A 526 -15.75 -9.70 -8.48
N LEU A 527 -15.61 -9.81 -9.80
CA LEU A 527 -16.74 -9.72 -10.73
C LEU A 527 -16.60 -10.69 -11.89
N PHE A 528 -17.73 -11.06 -12.50
CA PHE A 528 -17.76 -11.86 -13.72
C PHE A 528 -17.84 -10.94 -14.95
N PRO A 529 -16.82 -10.92 -15.84
CA PRO A 529 -16.84 -10.08 -17.03
C PRO A 529 -18.08 -10.27 -17.91
N ARG A 530 -18.51 -11.53 -18.05
CA ARG A 530 -19.68 -11.89 -18.86
C ARG A 530 -21.00 -11.29 -18.40
N SER A 531 -21.09 -10.80 -17.16
CA SER A 531 -22.32 -10.19 -16.62
C SER A 531 -22.31 -8.66 -16.67
N GLN A 532 -21.26 -8.04 -17.20
CA GLN A 532 -21.12 -6.57 -17.17
C GLN A 532 -21.83 -5.85 -18.32
N SER A 533 -22.42 -6.57 -19.27
CA SER A 533 -23.20 -5.95 -20.34
C SER A 533 -24.36 -5.14 -19.76
N ARG A 534 -24.59 -3.96 -20.35
CA ARG A 534 -25.75 -3.10 -20.04
C ARG A 534 -27.05 -3.64 -20.64
N VAL A 535 -26.97 -4.57 -21.58
CA VAL A 535 -28.14 -5.16 -22.25
C VAL A 535 -28.50 -6.48 -21.56
N PRO A 536 -29.70 -6.61 -20.96
CA PRO A 536 -30.12 -7.83 -20.30
C PRO A 536 -30.03 -9.07 -21.22
N GLY A 537 -29.48 -10.16 -20.68
CA GLY A 537 -29.30 -11.41 -21.42
C GLY A 537 -28.14 -11.43 -22.43
N GLN A 538 -27.46 -10.30 -22.66
CA GLN A 538 -26.26 -10.27 -23.50
C GLN A 538 -25.02 -10.62 -22.68
N HIS A 539 -24.13 -11.41 -23.27
CA HIS A 539 -22.81 -11.70 -22.70
C HIS A 539 -21.93 -10.44 -22.76
N GLY A 540 -21.36 -10.06 -21.61
CA GLY A 540 -20.42 -8.94 -21.50
C GLY A 540 -19.06 -9.24 -22.11
N THR A 541 -18.33 -8.16 -22.38
CA THR A 541 -16.98 -8.11 -22.95
C THR A 541 -16.00 -7.47 -21.97
N PHE A 542 -14.69 -7.48 -22.28
CA PHE A 542 -13.72 -6.71 -21.49
C PHE A 542 -13.97 -5.20 -21.53
N ASP A 543 -14.49 -4.65 -22.63
CA ASP A 543 -14.84 -3.22 -22.71
C ASP A 543 -16.00 -2.86 -21.78
N ASP A 544 -16.95 -3.78 -21.55
CA ASP A 544 -18.01 -3.59 -20.53
C ASP A 544 -17.42 -3.54 -19.11
N VAL A 545 -16.37 -4.33 -18.83
CA VAL A 545 -15.63 -4.27 -17.56
C VAL A 545 -14.90 -2.93 -17.44
N ILE A 546 -14.25 -2.45 -18.51
CA ILE A 546 -13.59 -1.13 -18.53
C ILE A 546 -14.59 -0.03 -18.13
N ALA A 547 -15.81 -0.06 -18.68
CA ALA A 547 -16.86 0.88 -18.34
C ALA A 547 -17.33 0.81 -16.87
N ARG A 548 -17.06 -0.31 -16.17
CA ARG A 548 -17.40 -0.52 -14.75
C ARG A 548 -16.30 -0.03 -13.81
N LEU A 549 -15.04 0.08 -14.25
CA LEU A 549 -13.89 0.38 -13.40
C LEU A 549 -14.02 1.67 -12.56
N PRO A 550 -14.52 2.80 -13.09
CA PRO A 550 -14.62 4.04 -12.30
C PRO A 550 -15.51 3.89 -11.06
N ASP A 551 -16.58 3.09 -11.17
CA ASP A 551 -17.51 2.87 -10.05
C ASP A 551 -16.92 1.97 -8.96
N ILE A 552 -16.15 0.95 -9.36
CA ILE A 552 -15.38 0.10 -8.46
C ILE A 552 -14.29 0.93 -7.76
N ARG A 553 -13.63 1.81 -8.52
CA ARG A 553 -12.62 2.72 -7.99
C ARG A 553 -13.19 3.73 -7.00
N GLN A 554 -14.43 4.18 -7.20
CA GLN A 554 -15.16 5.04 -6.26
C GLN A 554 -15.43 4.33 -4.92
N MET A 555 -15.81 3.05 -4.96
CA MET A 555 -15.90 2.21 -3.75
C MET A 555 -14.54 1.92 -3.12
N GLY A 556 -13.47 2.16 -3.87
CA GLY A 556 -12.15 2.26 -3.28
C GLY A 556 -11.35 0.98 -3.22
N PHE A 557 -11.63 0.06 -4.13
CA PHE A 557 -10.90 -1.19 -4.28
C PHE A 557 -9.56 -0.99 -4.99
N ASP A 558 -8.64 -1.90 -4.69
CA ASP A 558 -7.26 -1.91 -5.17
C ASP A 558 -6.99 -3.02 -6.19
N VAL A 559 -7.78 -4.09 -6.13
CA VAL A 559 -7.59 -5.31 -6.93
C VAL A 559 -8.92 -5.72 -7.53
N LEU A 560 -8.94 -5.90 -8.84
CA LEU A 560 -10.05 -6.50 -9.56
C LEU A 560 -9.74 -7.98 -9.80
N TYR A 561 -10.49 -8.86 -9.15
CA TYR A 561 -10.35 -10.30 -9.28
C TYR A 561 -11.35 -10.83 -10.32
N LEU A 562 -10.84 -11.52 -11.33
CA LEU A 562 -11.62 -12.15 -12.38
C LEU A 562 -11.62 -13.68 -12.19
N PRO A 563 -12.81 -14.33 -12.20
CA PRO A 563 -12.92 -15.76 -12.46
C PRO A 563 -12.24 -16.14 -13.79
N PRO A 564 -12.05 -17.44 -14.09
CA PRO A 564 -11.40 -17.85 -15.33
C PRO A 564 -12.01 -17.19 -16.57
N VAL A 565 -11.18 -16.54 -17.39
CA VAL A 565 -11.58 -15.81 -18.61
C VAL A 565 -11.42 -16.65 -19.87
N HIS A 566 -11.18 -17.95 -19.70
CA HIS A 566 -10.84 -18.89 -20.76
C HIS A 566 -12.09 -19.49 -21.43
N PRO A 567 -11.96 -20.07 -22.63
CA PRO A 567 -13.06 -20.80 -23.27
C PRO A 567 -13.64 -21.88 -22.36
N VAL A 568 -14.97 -21.99 -22.33
CA VAL A 568 -15.70 -22.94 -21.47
C VAL A 568 -16.12 -24.19 -22.23
N GLY A 569 -15.84 -25.37 -21.67
CA GLY A 569 -16.21 -26.67 -22.25
C GLY A 569 -17.69 -26.82 -22.55
N ARG A 570 -18.03 -27.65 -23.54
CA ARG A 570 -19.40 -27.96 -23.97
C ARG A 570 -19.86 -29.33 -23.45
N GLN A 571 -18.95 -30.31 -23.37
CA GLN A 571 -19.24 -31.63 -22.87
C GLN A 571 -19.50 -31.61 -21.35
N ASN A 572 -20.60 -32.23 -20.92
CA ASN A 572 -21.07 -32.24 -19.53
C ASN A 572 -21.23 -30.84 -18.90
N ARG A 573 -21.38 -29.79 -19.72
CA ARG A 573 -21.57 -28.42 -19.25
C ARG A 573 -22.74 -28.37 -18.27
N LYS A 574 -22.52 -27.71 -17.14
CA LYS A 574 -23.57 -27.42 -16.16
C LYS A 574 -24.48 -26.30 -16.64
N GLY A 575 -25.79 -26.48 -16.42
CA GLY A 575 -26.81 -25.45 -16.68
C GLY A 575 -27.08 -24.58 -15.45
N ARG A 576 -28.05 -23.66 -15.58
CA ARG A 576 -28.50 -22.76 -14.50
C ARG A 576 -28.76 -23.51 -13.18
N ASN A 577 -28.49 -22.86 -12.05
CA ASN A 577 -28.61 -23.45 -10.71
C ASN A 577 -27.90 -24.82 -10.56
N ASN A 578 -26.69 -24.95 -11.14
CA ASN A 578 -25.86 -26.15 -11.04
C ASN A 578 -26.53 -27.42 -11.61
N SER A 579 -27.45 -27.27 -12.57
CA SER A 579 -28.09 -28.40 -13.27
C SER A 579 -27.05 -29.26 -14.00
N LEU A 580 -27.21 -30.59 -13.93
CA LEU A 580 -26.35 -31.54 -14.65
C LEU A 580 -26.54 -31.50 -16.18
N LYS A 581 -27.61 -30.88 -16.66
CA LYS A 581 -27.91 -30.73 -18.08
C LYS A 581 -28.03 -29.24 -18.42
N ALA A 582 -27.11 -28.75 -19.24
CA ALA A 582 -27.20 -27.43 -19.85
C ALA A 582 -28.26 -27.40 -20.96
N LEU A 583 -29.04 -26.33 -21.00
CA LEU A 583 -29.97 -26.02 -22.09
C LEU A 583 -29.29 -25.15 -23.16
N PRO A 584 -29.85 -25.05 -24.39
CA PRO A 584 -29.36 -24.10 -25.38
C PRO A 584 -29.34 -22.67 -24.82
N GLY A 585 -28.17 -22.02 -24.89
CA GLY A 585 -27.95 -20.68 -24.34
C GLY A 585 -27.29 -20.65 -22.95
N ASP A 586 -27.23 -21.77 -22.23
CA ASP A 586 -26.53 -21.82 -20.94
C ASP A 586 -25.02 -21.60 -21.12
N VAL A 587 -24.50 -20.65 -20.34
CA VAL A 587 -23.10 -20.19 -20.44
C VAL A 587 -22.11 -21.14 -19.78
N GLY A 588 -22.56 -21.97 -18.84
CA GLY A 588 -21.72 -22.92 -18.12
C GLY A 588 -20.84 -22.28 -17.04
N SER A 589 -20.10 -23.13 -16.33
CA SER A 589 -19.13 -22.71 -15.31
C SER A 589 -17.83 -22.20 -15.96
N PRO A 590 -17.33 -20.99 -15.63
CA PRO A 590 -16.02 -20.53 -16.09
C PRO A 590 -14.87 -21.48 -15.67
N TYR A 591 -15.05 -22.19 -14.56
CA TYR A 591 -14.09 -23.16 -14.04
C TYR A 591 -13.98 -24.44 -14.87
N ALA A 592 -14.88 -24.67 -15.83
CA ALA A 592 -14.77 -25.74 -16.82
C ALA A 592 -13.90 -25.32 -18.01
N ILE A 593 -12.63 -25.04 -17.71
CA ILE A 593 -11.65 -24.43 -18.61
C ILE A 593 -11.31 -25.38 -19.77
N GLY A 594 -11.43 -24.89 -20.99
CA GLY A 594 -10.98 -25.53 -22.21
C GLY A 594 -12.10 -25.85 -23.18
N SER A 595 -11.91 -25.51 -24.44
CA SER A 595 -12.73 -25.94 -25.56
C SER A 595 -11.84 -26.17 -26.79
N GLU A 596 -12.45 -26.39 -27.96
CA GLU A 596 -11.73 -26.38 -29.23
C GLU A 596 -11.05 -25.03 -29.54
N GLU A 597 -11.53 -23.94 -28.92
CA GLU A 597 -11.07 -22.56 -29.13
C GLU A 597 -9.82 -22.22 -28.29
N GLY A 598 -9.45 -23.04 -27.30
CA GLY A 598 -8.26 -22.79 -26.48
C GLY A 598 -8.31 -23.38 -25.07
N GLY A 599 -7.22 -23.17 -24.32
CA GLY A 599 -7.05 -23.61 -22.94
C GLY A 599 -6.77 -22.46 -21.98
N HIS A 600 -5.88 -22.68 -21.02
CA HIS A 600 -5.52 -21.73 -19.96
C HIS A 600 -4.72 -20.50 -20.45
N ASP A 601 -4.22 -20.53 -21.68
CA ASP A 601 -3.47 -19.48 -22.37
C ASP A 601 -4.32 -18.78 -23.45
N ALA A 602 -5.65 -18.97 -23.40
CA ALA A 602 -6.61 -18.36 -24.32
C ALA A 602 -7.68 -17.57 -23.57
N VAL A 603 -8.30 -16.63 -24.28
CA VAL A 603 -9.47 -15.86 -23.84
C VAL A 603 -10.73 -16.46 -24.48
N ASP A 604 -11.85 -16.52 -23.75
CA ASP A 604 -13.15 -16.89 -24.32
C ASP A 604 -13.53 -15.90 -25.43
N PRO A 605 -13.76 -16.33 -26.68
CA PRO A 605 -14.01 -15.43 -27.80
C PRO A 605 -15.19 -14.47 -27.61
N ARG A 606 -16.12 -14.78 -26.69
CA ARG A 606 -17.26 -13.91 -26.36
C ARG A 606 -16.89 -12.75 -25.43
N LEU A 607 -15.77 -12.86 -24.72
CA LEU A 607 -15.22 -11.76 -23.91
C LEU A 607 -14.40 -10.78 -24.77
N GLY A 608 -13.81 -11.29 -25.85
CA GLY A 608 -12.97 -10.54 -26.78
C GLY A 608 -11.70 -11.31 -27.14
N THR A 609 -10.63 -10.57 -27.39
CA THR A 609 -9.29 -11.01 -27.76
C THR A 609 -8.29 -10.75 -26.64
N LEU A 610 -7.05 -11.19 -26.84
CA LEU A 610 -5.95 -10.90 -25.93
C LEU A 610 -5.60 -9.40 -25.89
N ASP A 611 -5.70 -8.70 -27.03
CA ASP A 611 -5.52 -7.24 -27.10
C ASP A 611 -6.60 -6.51 -26.28
N ASP A 612 -7.84 -7.03 -26.27
CA ASP A 612 -8.93 -6.50 -25.45
C ASP A 612 -8.65 -6.70 -23.95
N PHE A 613 -8.04 -7.83 -23.58
CA PHE A 613 -7.56 -8.08 -22.22
C PHE A 613 -6.45 -7.10 -21.82
N ASP A 614 -5.46 -6.87 -22.69
CA ASP A 614 -4.37 -5.92 -22.43
C ASP A 614 -4.89 -4.49 -22.26
N ARG A 615 -5.94 -4.10 -23.02
CA ARG A 615 -6.63 -2.83 -22.79
C ARG A 615 -7.29 -2.78 -21.41
N LEU A 616 -7.95 -3.85 -20.97
CA LEU A 616 -8.52 -3.92 -19.61
C LEU A 616 -7.45 -3.79 -18.53
N VAL A 617 -6.31 -4.48 -18.67
CA VAL A 617 -5.18 -4.38 -17.73
C VAL A 617 -4.64 -2.94 -17.70
N GLY A 618 -4.49 -2.31 -18.86
CA GLY A 618 -4.08 -0.92 -18.99
C GLY A 618 -5.06 0.06 -18.32
N ALA A 619 -6.36 -0.12 -18.55
CA ALA A 619 -7.42 0.68 -17.95
C ALA A 619 -7.50 0.50 -16.42
N ALA A 620 -7.42 -0.74 -15.93
CA ALA A 620 -7.40 -1.03 -14.49
C ALA A 620 -6.19 -0.36 -13.82
N ARG A 621 -5.00 -0.42 -14.45
CA ARG A 621 -3.81 0.27 -13.96
C ARG A 621 -3.98 1.79 -13.95
N HIS A 622 -4.63 2.36 -14.95
CA HIS A 622 -4.92 3.80 -15.00
C HIS A 622 -5.79 4.23 -13.82
N GLU A 623 -6.80 3.42 -13.46
CA GLU A 623 -7.65 3.61 -12.28
C GLU A 623 -6.96 3.29 -10.95
N GLY A 624 -5.70 2.87 -10.97
CA GLY A 624 -4.92 2.50 -9.78
C GLY A 624 -5.23 1.11 -9.21
N MET A 625 -5.86 0.24 -10.01
CA MET A 625 -6.19 -1.14 -9.66
C MET A 625 -5.25 -2.15 -10.33
N GLU A 626 -5.04 -3.29 -9.69
CA GLU A 626 -4.34 -4.44 -10.27
C GLU A 626 -5.33 -5.55 -10.64
N ILE A 627 -5.11 -6.24 -11.76
CA ILE A 627 -5.86 -7.44 -12.10
C ILE A 627 -5.30 -8.63 -11.32
N ALA A 628 -6.18 -9.33 -10.61
CA ALA A 628 -5.96 -10.68 -10.12
C ALA A 628 -6.72 -11.68 -10.98
N MET A 629 -6.04 -12.72 -11.46
CA MET A 629 -6.67 -13.75 -12.29
C MET A 629 -6.81 -15.05 -11.50
N ASP A 630 -7.95 -15.72 -11.68
CA ASP A 630 -8.10 -17.10 -11.20
C ASP A 630 -7.12 -18.04 -11.93
N PHE A 631 -6.44 -18.88 -11.18
CA PHE A 631 -5.60 -19.96 -11.68
C PHE A 631 -6.10 -21.30 -11.16
N ALA A 632 -7.03 -21.91 -11.91
CA ALA A 632 -7.58 -23.22 -11.60
C ALA A 632 -6.88 -24.33 -12.37
N VAL A 633 -6.14 -25.17 -11.66
CA VAL A 633 -5.41 -26.31 -12.26
C VAL A 633 -6.35 -27.50 -12.46
N GLN A 634 -7.15 -27.42 -13.53
CA GLN A 634 -8.14 -28.42 -13.95
C GLN A 634 -8.54 -28.20 -15.41
N CYS A 635 -9.25 -29.15 -16.01
CA CYS A 635 -9.65 -29.06 -17.42
C CYS A 635 -11.10 -29.49 -17.60
N SER A 636 -11.82 -28.91 -18.55
CA SER A 636 -13.03 -29.52 -19.08
C SER A 636 -12.67 -30.78 -19.89
N PRO A 637 -13.64 -31.68 -20.16
CA PRO A 637 -13.45 -32.81 -21.07
C PRO A 637 -13.04 -32.41 -22.51
N ASP A 638 -13.29 -31.16 -22.91
CA ASP A 638 -12.97 -30.64 -24.24
C ASP A 638 -11.60 -29.97 -24.32
N HIS A 639 -10.88 -29.82 -23.18
CA HIS A 639 -9.62 -29.09 -23.15
C HIS A 639 -8.56 -29.71 -24.09
N PRO A 640 -7.80 -28.92 -24.88
CA PRO A 640 -6.84 -29.44 -25.86
C PRO A 640 -5.79 -30.41 -25.29
N TRP A 641 -5.41 -30.23 -24.02
CA TRP A 641 -4.49 -31.13 -23.32
C TRP A 641 -4.98 -32.58 -23.21
N LEU A 642 -6.29 -32.85 -23.15
CA LEU A 642 -6.79 -34.23 -23.10
C LEU A 642 -6.44 -35.03 -24.35
N ARG A 643 -6.40 -34.36 -25.52
CA ARG A 643 -5.97 -34.96 -26.79
C ARG A 643 -4.44 -34.99 -26.92
N ARG A 644 -3.75 -33.91 -26.52
CA ARG A 644 -2.30 -33.75 -26.73
C ARG A 644 -1.42 -34.42 -25.66
N HIS A 645 -1.93 -34.53 -24.44
CA HIS A 645 -1.20 -34.97 -23.24
C HIS A 645 -2.06 -35.92 -22.42
N ARG A 646 -2.50 -37.02 -23.05
CA ARG A 646 -3.36 -38.03 -22.40
C ARG A 646 -2.76 -38.54 -21.09
N ASP A 647 -1.43 -38.63 -21.04
CA ASP A 647 -0.66 -39.06 -19.86
C ASP A 647 -0.80 -38.10 -18.68
N TRP A 648 -1.25 -36.85 -18.86
CA TRP A 648 -1.45 -35.89 -17.76
C TRP A 648 -2.69 -36.16 -16.90
N PHE A 649 -3.57 -37.08 -17.29
CA PHE A 649 -4.85 -37.32 -16.62
C PHE A 649 -4.97 -38.75 -16.11
N GLY A 650 -5.81 -38.95 -15.10
CA GLY A 650 -6.20 -40.28 -14.62
C GLY A 650 -7.30 -40.87 -15.49
N TRP A 651 -7.07 -42.06 -16.01
CA TRP A 651 -8.04 -42.81 -16.83
C TRP A 651 -8.48 -44.05 -16.07
N ARG A 652 -9.80 -44.30 -16.04
CA ARG A 652 -10.34 -45.55 -15.50
C ARG A 652 -10.01 -46.72 -16.44
N PRO A 653 -10.05 -47.97 -15.94
CA PRO A 653 -9.79 -49.17 -16.76
C PRO A 653 -10.71 -49.29 -17.98
N ASP A 654 -11.93 -48.76 -17.91
CA ASP A 654 -12.90 -48.71 -19.02
C ASP A 654 -12.60 -47.59 -20.05
N GLY A 655 -11.54 -46.82 -19.84
CA GLY A 655 -11.15 -45.70 -20.70
C GLY A 655 -11.90 -44.40 -20.44
N SER A 656 -12.79 -44.34 -19.44
CA SER A 656 -13.47 -43.11 -19.04
C SER A 656 -12.58 -42.22 -18.15
N LEU A 657 -12.84 -40.91 -18.16
CA LEU A 657 -12.17 -39.95 -17.27
C LEU A 657 -12.84 -39.95 -15.88
N GLN A 658 -12.01 -39.88 -14.85
CA GLN A 658 -12.50 -39.57 -13.50
C GLN A 658 -12.72 -38.05 -13.38
N TYR A 659 -13.98 -37.64 -13.26
CA TYR A 659 -14.33 -36.24 -13.02
C TYR A 659 -13.90 -35.80 -11.61
N ALA A 660 -13.72 -34.51 -11.40
CA ALA A 660 -13.25 -33.99 -10.11
C ALA A 660 -14.35 -34.01 -9.05
N GLU A 661 -13.96 -34.25 -7.79
CA GLU A 661 -14.84 -34.19 -6.63
C GLU A 661 -14.12 -33.47 -5.48
N ASN A 662 -14.86 -32.69 -4.70
CA ASN A 662 -14.47 -32.21 -3.38
C ASN A 662 -15.61 -32.55 -2.41
N PRO A 663 -15.66 -33.78 -1.89
CA PRO A 663 -16.85 -34.31 -1.23
C PRO A 663 -17.43 -33.36 -0.16
N PRO A 664 -18.75 -33.09 -0.18
CA PRO A 664 -19.77 -33.74 -1.01
C PRO A 664 -19.96 -33.16 -2.43
N LYS A 665 -19.24 -32.11 -2.82
CA LYS A 665 -19.38 -31.45 -4.14
C LYS A 665 -18.84 -32.33 -5.27
N LYS A 666 -19.61 -32.46 -6.36
CA LYS A 666 -19.25 -33.18 -7.59
C LYS A 666 -19.17 -32.21 -8.78
N TYR A 667 -18.12 -32.36 -9.58
CA TYR A 667 -17.84 -31.50 -10.73
C TYR A 667 -17.72 -32.36 -12.00
N GLN A 668 -18.85 -32.76 -12.56
CA GLN A 668 -18.93 -33.62 -13.75
C GLN A 668 -18.44 -32.94 -15.04
N ASP A 669 -18.37 -31.61 -15.01
CA ASP A 669 -17.91 -30.72 -16.07
C ASP A 669 -16.39 -30.53 -16.11
N ILE A 670 -15.65 -31.08 -15.14
CA ILE A 670 -14.18 -30.94 -15.05
C ILE A 670 -13.47 -32.25 -14.69
N VAL A 671 -12.19 -32.31 -15.07
CA VAL A 671 -11.25 -33.39 -14.75
C VAL A 671 -9.96 -32.80 -14.16
N ASN A 672 -9.39 -33.49 -13.19
CA ASN A 672 -8.14 -33.08 -12.54
C ASN A 672 -6.93 -33.62 -13.31
N VAL A 673 -5.85 -32.84 -13.34
CA VAL A 673 -4.54 -33.32 -13.78
C VAL A 673 -3.94 -34.25 -12.71
N ALA A 674 -3.31 -35.33 -13.16
CA ALA A 674 -2.60 -36.28 -12.32
C ALA A 674 -1.13 -35.86 -12.16
N PHE A 675 -0.77 -35.28 -11.02
CA PHE A 675 0.62 -34.84 -10.75
C PHE A 675 1.60 -36.00 -10.55
N TYR A 676 1.13 -37.08 -9.94
CA TYR A 676 1.87 -38.31 -9.72
C TYR A 676 1.00 -39.45 -10.25
N ALA A 677 1.36 -40.02 -11.40
CA ALA A 677 0.83 -41.33 -11.81
C ALA A 677 1.72 -42.43 -11.17
N ASP A 678 1.42 -43.71 -11.41
CA ASP A 678 2.23 -44.88 -10.98
C ASP A 678 3.62 -44.95 -11.66
N THR A 679 4.24 -43.81 -11.94
CA THR A 679 5.49 -43.66 -12.66
C THR A 679 6.64 -43.47 -11.67
N PRO A 680 7.81 -44.12 -11.88
CA PRO A 680 8.92 -44.04 -10.93
C PRO A 680 9.43 -42.61 -10.68
N PRO A 681 10.06 -42.32 -9.52
CA PRO A 681 10.39 -40.97 -9.06
C PRO A 681 11.19 -40.07 -10.01
N TRP A 682 11.96 -40.64 -10.94
CA TRP A 682 12.74 -39.92 -11.95
C TRP A 682 11.92 -39.50 -13.19
N ARG A 683 10.67 -39.95 -13.31
CA ARG A 683 9.68 -39.58 -14.33
C ARG A 683 8.54 -38.71 -13.77
N ARG A 684 8.80 -37.92 -12.72
CA ARG A 684 7.90 -36.83 -12.30
C ARG A 684 7.51 -36.01 -13.54
N LYS A 685 6.26 -35.57 -13.65
CA LYS A 685 5.74 -34.84 -14.82
C LYS A 685 6.28 -33.41 -14.89
N THR A 686 7.60 -33.26 -15.00
CA THR A 686 8.29 -32.00 -15.25
C THR A 686 7.68 -31.24 -16.43
N PRO A 687 7.22 -31.88 -17.53
CA PRO A 687 6.49 -31.18 -18.59
C PRO A 687 5.19 -30.51 -18.13
N LEU A 688 4.35 -31.19 -17.31
CA LEU A 688 3.13 -30.61 -16.76
C LEU A 688 3.46 -29.43 -15.83
N TRP A 689 4.45 -29.58 -14.95
CA TRP A 689 4.86 -28.53 -14.02
C TRP A 689 5.34 -27.29 -14.79
N ARG A 690 6.15 -27.49 -15.83
CA ARG A 690 6.62 -26.42 -16.71
C ARG A 690 5.48 -25.77 -17.49
N ALA A 691 4.53 -26.54 -18.04
CA ALA A 691 3.39 -26.00 -18.75
C ALA A 691 2.52 -25.11 -17.86
N LEU A 692 2.23 -25.55 -16.63
CA LEU A 692 1.50 -24.75 -15.63
C LEU A 692 2.25 -23.47 -15.25
N ARG A 693 3.58 -23.56 -15.05
CA ARG A 693 4.41 -22.37 -14.84
C ARG A 693 4.37 -21.43 -16.05
N ASP A 694 4.47 -21.97 -17.25
CA ASP A 694 4.53 -21.16 -18.48
C ASP A 694 3.19 -20.45 -18.75
N ILE A 695 2.06 -21.00 -18.32
CA ILE A 695 0.77 -20.28 -18.27
C ILE A 695 0.85 -19.08 -17.33
N VAL A 696 1.35 -19.26 -16.10
CA VAL A 696 1.51 -18.15 -15.15
C VAL A 696 2.40 -17.06 -15.74
N ARG A 697 3.51 -17.44 -16.39
CA ARG A 697 4.42 -16.51 -17.07
C ARG A 697 3.76 -15.78 -18.23
N PHE A 698 2.99 -16.49 -19.05
CA PHE A 698 2.23 -15.90 -20.15
C PHE A 698 1.34 -14.76 -19.64
N TRP A 699 0.57 -14.98 -18.59
CA TRP A 699 -0.29 -13.91 -18.04
C TRP A 699 0.48 -12.79 -17.33
N ILE A 700 1.67 -13.08 -16.77
CA ILE A 700 2.58 -12.03 -16.27
C ILE A 700 3.05 -11.11 -17.40
N ASP A 701 3.35 -11.67 -18.58
CA ASP A 701 3.76 -10.90 -19.76
C ASP A 701 2.60 -9.99 -20.26
N HIS A 702 1.34 -10.39 -20.03
CA HIS A 702 0.13 -9.59 -20.23
C HIS A 702 -0.22 -8.67 -19.04
N GLY A 703 0.71 -8.47 -18.10
CA GLY A 703 0.59 -7.50 -17.02
C GLY A 703 -0.18 -7.95 -15.78
N VAL A 704 -0.59 -9.22 -15.68
CA VAL A 704 -1.17 -9.80 -14.45
C VAL A 704 -0.10 -9.94 -13.38
N ARG A 705 -0.37 -9.42 -12.17
CA ARG A 705 0.59 -9.40 -11.05
C ARG A 705 0.17 -10.24 -9.86
N ILE A 706 -1.05 -10.77 -9.89
CA ILE A 706 -1.70 -11.47 -8.78
C ILE A 706 -2.46 -12.67 -9.34
N PHE A 707 -2.27 -13.84 -8.72
CA PHE A 707 -2.99 -15.06 -9.07
C PHE A 707 -3.78 -15.56 -7.85
N ARG A 708 -5.11 -15.64 -7.98
CA ARG A 708 -5.97 -16.37 -7.03
C ARG A 708 -5.95 -17.83 -7.45
N VAL A 709 -5.27 -18.68 -6.69
CA VAL A 709 -5.11 -20.08 -7.03
C VAL A 709 -6.26 -20.89 -6.44
N ASP A 710 -7.02 -21.56 -7.31
CA ASP A 710 -8.18 -22.37 -6.95
C ASP A 710 -7.77 -23.69 -6.30
N ASN A 711 -8.35 -23.97 -5.13
CA ASN A 711 -8.21 -25.22 -4.39
C ASN A 711 -6.78 -25.79 -4.37
N PRO A 712 -5.73 -25.02 -3.99
CA PRO A 712 -4.34 -25.47 -4.09
C PRO A 712 -4.05 -26.66 -3.17
N HIS A 713 -4.85 -26.85 -2.11
CA HIS A 713 -4.78 -27.98 -1.19
C HIS A 713 -5.10 -29.35 -1.84
N THR A 714 -5.68 -29.36 -3.05
CA THR A 714 -5.91 -30.57 -3.85
C THR A 714 -4.74 -30.92 -4.77
N LYS A 715 -3.70 -30.07 -4.83
CA LYS A 715 -2.49 -30.25 -5.64
C LYS A 715 -1.26 -30.38 -4.73
N PRO A 716 -0.16 -31.00 -5.19
CA PRO A 716 0.96 -31.32 -4.31
C PRO A 716 1.71 -30.09 -3.78
N LEU A 717 2.04 -30.10 -2.49
CA LEU A 717 2.89 -29.06 -1.86
C LEU A 717 4.24 -28.83 -2.58
N PRO A 718 4.99 -29.88 -2.99
CA PRO A 718 6.27 -29.67 -3.69
C PRO A 718 6.12 -28.98 -5.05
N PHE A 719 4.98 -29.15 -5.72
CA PHE A 719 4.69 -28.45 -6.97
C PHE A 719 4.54 -26.96 -6.72
N TRP A 720 3.73 -26.57 -5.72
CA TRP A 720 3.54 -25.16 -5.38
C TRP A 720 4.84 -24.51 -4.91
N GLN A 721 5.58 -25.19 -4.04
CA GLN A 721 6.89 -24.71 -3.59
C GLN A 721 7.82 -24.43 -4.77
N TRP A 722 7.90 -25.35 -5.75
CA TRP A 722 8.73 -25.19 -6.94
C TRP A 722 8.24 -24.08 -7.84
N LEU A 723 6.94 -24.04 -8.17
CA LEU A 723 6.37 -23.06 -9.11
C LEU A 723 6.52 -21.65 -8.57
N ILE A 724 6.17 -21.44 -7.30
CA ILE A 724 6.24 -20.11 -6.67
C ILE A 724 7.70 -19.65 -6.60
N ALA A 725 8.62 -20.51 -6.15
CA ALA A 725 10.04 -20.18 -6.12
C ALA A 725 10.61 -19.85 -7.50
N ASP A 726 10.21 -20.57 -8.55
CA ASP A 726 10.67 -20.32 -9.92
C ASP A 726 10.14 -18.98 -10.48
N ILE A 727 8.86 -18.65 -10.22
CA ILE A 727 8.30 -17.35 -10.59
C ILE A 727 8.99 -16.23 -9.80
N HIS A 728 9.13 -16.38 -8.49
CA HIS A 728 9.72 -15.38 -7.60
C HIS A 728 11.21 -15.13 -7.84
N ALA A 729 11.98 -16.13 -8.28
CA ALA A 729 13.38 -15.94 -8.68
C ALA A 729 13.54 -15.01 -9.88
N ARG A 730 12.49 -14.83 -10.69
CA ARG A 730 12.47 -13.93 -11.86
C ARG A 730 11.76 -12.62 -11.54
N ASP A 731 10.66 -12.71 -10.80
CA ASP A 731 9.84 -11.59 -10.39
C ASP A 731 9.25 -11.83 -8.99
N PRO A 732 9.95 -11.39 -7.93
CA PRO A 732 9.47 -11.55 -6.56
C PRO A 732 8.28 -10.63 -6.23
N GLY A 733 7.86 -9.78 -7.17
CA GLY A 733 6.69 -8.92 -7.02
C GLY A 733 5.35 -9.60 -7.35
N ILE A 734 5.35 -10.84 -7.85
CA ILE A 734 4.14 -11.61 -8.16
C ILE A 734 3.53 -12.17 -6.88
N LEU A 735 2.22 -12.00 -6.71
CA LEU A 735 1.51 -12.45 -5.52
C LEU A 735 0.61 -13.66 -5.81
N PHE A 736 0.57 -14.61 -4.87
CA PHE A 736 -0.30 -15.77 -4.94
C PHE A 736 -1.25 -15.81 -3.74
N LEU A 737 -2.56 -15.86 -4.00
CA LEU A 737 -3.60 -16.06 -3.00
C LEU A 737 -4.06 -17.52 -3.02
N ALA A 738 -3.93 -18.23 -1.89
CA ALA A 738 -4.40 -19.61 -1.76
C ALA A 738 -5.88 -19.64 -1.36
N GLU A 739 -6.75 -20.14 -2.25
CA GLU A 739 -8.13 -20.48 -1.88
C GLU A 739 -8.20 -21.88 -1.27
N ALA A 740 -7.89 -21.98 0.03
CA ALA A 740 -7.80 -23.26 0.73
C ALA A 740 -8.74 -23.32 1.93
N PHE A 741 -10.01 -23.64 1.70
CA PHE A 741 -10.96 -23.98 2.76
C PHE A 741 -10.80 -25.44 3.17
N THR A 742 -9.72 -25.72 3.91
CA THR A 742 -9.34 -27.06 4.37
C THR A 742 -8.92 -27.02 5.84
N ARG A 743 -8.32 -28.06 6.42
CA ARG A 743 -7.85 -28.05 7.82
C ARG A 743 -6.69 -27.04 8.05
N PRO A 744 -6.54 -26.48 9.27
CA PRO A 744 -5.57 -25.41 9.53
C PRO A 744 -4.13 -25.77 9.17
N ALA A 745 -3.70 -27.00 9.48
CA ALA A 745 -2.34 -27.45 9.19
C ALA A 745 -1.98 -27.35 7.70
N MET A 746 -2.91 -27.68 6.80
CA MET A 746 -2.68 -27.57 5.35
C MET A 746 -2.70 -26.11 4.89
N MET A 747 -3.61 -25.28 5.42
CA MET A 747 -3.65 -23.84 5.13
C MET A 747 -2.33 -23.15 5.52
N TYR A 748 -1.83 -23.43 6.72
CA TYR A 748 -0.57 -22.90 7.21
C TYR A 748 0.63 -23.44 6.43
N GLN A 749 0.61 -24.70 6.02
CA GLN A 749 1.66 -25.27 5.18
C GLN A 749 1.71 -24.61 3.79
N LEU A 750 0.56 -24.31 3.17
CA LEU A 750 0.51 -23.58 1.90
C LEU A 750 1.14 -22.18 2.02
N ALA A 751 0.82 -21.45 3.09
CA ALA A 751 1.46 -20.17 3.34
C ALA A 751 2.98 -20.32 3.52
N LYS A 752 3.45 -21.33 4.26
CA LYS A 752 4.89 -21.58 4.48
C LYS A 752 5.66 -21.91 3.20
N VAL A 753 5.08 -22.69 2.29
CA VAL A 753 5.78 -23.10 1.04
C VAL A 753 5.90 -21.98 0.00
N GLY A 754 5.18 -20.86 0.16
CA GLY A 754 5.39 -19.67 -0.67
C GLY A 754 4.15 -18.82 -0.95
N PHE A 755 2.93 -19.30 -0.67
CA PHE A 755 1.74 -18.50 -0.94
C PHE A 755 1.76 -17.17 -0.17
N THR A 756 1.58 -16.06 -0.88
CA THR A 756 1.65 -14.71 -0.31
C THR A 756 0.51 -14.45 0.66
N GLN A 757 -0.70 -14.88 0.30
CA GLN A 757 -1.96 -14.62 0.98
C GLN A 757 -2.79 -15.89 1.06
N SER A 758 -3.74 -15.95 1.99
CA SER A 758 -4.59 -17.12 2.21
C SER A 758 -6.03 -16.71 2.48
N TYR A 759 -7.00 -17.36 1.82
CA TYR A 759 -8.38 -17.36 2.31
C TYR A 759 -8.44 -17.95 3.72
N THR A 760 -9.55 -17.69 4.41
CA THR A 760 -9.69 -17.94 5.85
C THR A 760 -11.04 -18.52 6.20
N TYR A 761 -11.24 -18.86 7.47
CA TYR A 761 -12.55 -19.27 7.97
C TYR A 761 -13.47 -18.11 8.35
N PHE A 762 -13.13 -16.89 7.93
CA PHE A 762 -13.84 -15.67 8.33
C PHE A 762 -15.37 -15.81 8.18
N THR A 763 -15.84 -16.33 7.05
CA THR A 763 -17.27 -16.52 6.72
C THR A 763 -18.02 -17.45 7.66
N TRP A 764 -17.34 -18.31 8.41
CA TRP A 764 -17.93 -19.26 9.38
C TRP A 764 -17.54 -18.90 10.82
N ARG A 765 -17.29 -17.63 11.11
CA ARG A 765 -17.14 -17.09 12.46
C ARG A 765 -18.23 -16.06 12.65
N ASP A 766 -19.33 -16.48 13.26
CA ASP A 766 -20.57 -15.69 13.30
C ASP A 766 -20.75 -15.01 14.65
N THR A 767 -20.36 -15.67 15.74
CA THR A 767 -20.49 -15.12 17.09
C THR A 767 -19.30 -14.23 17.47
N ALA A 768 -19.50 -13.28 18.39
CA ALA A 768 -18.43 -12.39 18.85
C ALA A 768 -17.23 -13.16 19.42
N ARG A 769 -17.50 -14.24 20.16
CA ARG A 769 -16.47 -15.13 20.72
C ARG A 769 -15.67 -15.86 19.65
N GLU A 770 -16.32 -16.38 18.60
CA GLU A 770 -15.64 -17.07 17.50
C GLU A 770 -14.76 -16.11 16.69
N VAL A 771 -15.29 -14.91 16.42
CA VAL A 771 -14.57 -13.84 15.74
C VAL A 771 -13.33 -13.43 16.53
N ASP A 772 -13.50 -13.13 17.82
CA ASP A 772 -12.41 -12.71 18.70
C ASP A 772 -11.33 -13.79 18.81
N ALA A 773 -11.72 -15.05 19.05
CA ALA A 773 -10.78 -16.18 19.13
C ALA A 773 -9.99 -16.34 17.83
N TYR A 774 -10.64 -16.22 16.68
CA TYR A 774 -9.97 -16.36 15.39
C TYR A 774 -9.04 -15.17 15.08
N PHE A 775 -9.44 -13.95 15.43
CA PHE A 775 -8.58 -12.77 15.28
C PHE A 775 -7.36 -12.85 16.19
N GLN A 776 -7.51 -13.36 17.43
CA GLN A 776 -6.39 -13.64 18.32
C GLN A 776 -5.43 -14.69 17.76
N GLU A 777 -5.95 -15.78 17.17
CA GLU A 777 -5.14 -16.83 16.53
C GLU A 777 -4.29 -16.25 15.39
N LEU A 778 -4.91 -15.50 14.48
CA LEU A 778 -4.26 -14.93 13.30
C LEU A 778 -3.24 -13.84 13.65
N SER A 779 -3.46 -13.11 14.74
CA SER A 779 -2.65 -11.93 15.10
C SER A 779 -1.48 -12.24 16.04
N ARG A 780 -1.27 -13.52 16.42
CA ARG A 780 -0.22 -13.94 17.36
C ARG A 780 0.83 -14.85 16.71
N PRO A 781 2.08 -14.82 17.19
CA PRO A 781 3.08 -15.81 16.79
C PRO A 781 2.61 -17.23 17.14
N PRO A 782 2.93 -18.23 16.29
CA PRO A 782 3.75 -18.11 15.09
C PRO A 782 2.99 -17.71 13.82
N VAL A 783 1.65 -17.72 13.82
CA VAL A 783 0.82 -17.56 12.61
C VAL A 783 1.07 -16.22 11.92
N VAL A 784 1.15 -15.16 12.71
CA VAL A 784 1.35 -13.77 12.29
C VAL A 784 2.65 -13.50 11.50
N ASP A 785 3.62 -14.41 11.60
CA ASP A 785 4.92 -14.28 10.97
C ASP A 785 4.99 -14.85 9.55
N PHE A 786 4.00 -15.64 9.11
CA PHE A 786 4.01 -16.25 7.76
C PHE A 786 2.66 -16.28 7.05
N PHE A 787 1.55 -16.13 7.78
CA PHE A 787 0.20 -16.20 7.26
C PHE A 787 -0.39 -14.79 7.09
N ARG A 788 -0.95 -14.48 5.92
CA ARG A 788 -1.63 -13.20 5.66
C ARG A 788 -3.11 -13.47 5.35
N PRO A 789 -4.04 -13.19 6.28
CA PRO A 789 -5.43 -13.61 6.17
C PRO A 789 -6.23 -12.70 5.22
N MET A 790 -6.83 -13.29 4.19
CA MET A 790 -7.76 -12.62 3.28
C MET A 790 -9.21 -12.82 3.76
N PHE A 791 -9.87 -11.74 4.14
CA PHE A 791 -11.26 -11.75 4.61
C PHE A 791 -12.23 -11.39 3.48
N PHE A 792 -12.54 -12.37 2.62
CA PHE A 792 -13.69 -12.25 1.72
C PHE A 792 -15.00 -12.36 2.51
N THR A 793 -15.92 -11.42 2.32
CA THR A 793 -17.22 -11.41 3.03
C THR A 793 -18.18 -12.46 2.48
N SER A 794 -18.10 -12.71 1.19
CA SER A 794 -18.78 -13.77 0.45
C SER A 794 -17.93 -14.14 -0.78
N THR A 795 -18.24 -15.29 -1.38
CA THR A 795 -17.64 -15.72 -2.66
C THR A 795 -18.77 -16.27 -3.55
N PRO A 796 -18.51 -16.56 -4.83
CA PRO A 796 -19.50 -17.22 -5.69
C PRO A 796 -19.96 -18.60 -5.18
N ASP A 797 -19.15 -19.24 -4.34
CA ASP A 797 -19.42 -20.55 -3.70
C ASP A 797 -19.95 -20.44 -2.26
N ILE A 798 -19.83 -19.27 -1.63
CA ILE A 798 -20.13 -19.05 -0.22
C ILE A 798 -20.99 -17.80 -0.07
N ASN A 799 -22.28 -18.01 0.12
CA ASN A 799 -23.28 -17.10 0.65
C ASN A 799 -23.51 -17.46 2.13
N PRO A 800 -22.75 -16.86 3.07
CA PRO A 800 -22.78 -17.26 4.48
C PRO A 800 -24.19 -17.19 5.07
N THR A 801 -24.56 -18.18 5.88
CA THR A 801 -25.90 -18.23 6.52
C THR A 801 -26.20 -16.99 7.36
N TYR A 802 -25.17 -16.35 7.93
CA TYR A 802 -25.29 -15.06 8.60
C TYR A 802 -25.89 -13.98 7.68
N LEU A 803 -25.39 -13.83 6.45
CA LEU A 803 -25.91 -12.82 5.51
C LEU A 803 -27.36 -13.11 5.10
N GLN A 804 -27.70 -14.40 4.94
CA GLN A 804 -29.05 -14.85 4.61
C GLN A 804 -30.08 -14.45 5.68
N ARG A 805 -29.68 -14.40 6.96
CA ARG A 805 -30.58 -14.16 8.10
C ARG A 805 -30.71 -12.70 8.50
N HIS A 806 -29.65 -11.90 8.32
CA HIS A 806 -29.55 -10.58 8.96
C HIS A 806 -29.76 -9.39 8.01
N GLY A 807 -30.04 -9.63 6.72
CA GLY A 807 -30.34 -8.59 5.74
C GLY A 807 -29.26 -7.50 5.66
N ARG A 808 -29.62 -6.31 5.15
CA ARG A 808 -28.67 -5.17 5.00
C ARG A 808 -27.82 -4.89 6.25
N PRO A 809 -28.37 -4.86 7.49
CA PRO A 809 -27.56 -4.67 8.69
C PRO A 809 -26.46 -5.74 8.87
N GLY A 810 -26.76 -7.00 8.55
CA GLY A 810 -25.76 -8.08 8.55
C GLY A 810 -24.63 -7.84 7.55
N PHE A 811 -24.95 -7.38 6.33
CA PHE A 811 -23.93 -7.04 5.33
C PHE A 811 -23.02 -5.90 5.82
N LEU A 812 -23.59 -4.87 6.45
CA LEU A 812 -22.82 -3.78 7.07
C LEU A 812 -21.89 -4.27 8.17
N ALA A 813 -22.38 -5.11 9.09
CA ALA A 813 -21.58 -5.69 10.17
C ALA A 813 -20.42 -6.54 9.62
N ARG A 814 -20.66 -7.39 8.62
CA ARG A 814 -19.62 -8.21 7.98
C ARG A 814 -18.62 -7.39 7.16
N ALA A 815 -19.07 -6.34 6.49
CA ALA A 815 -18.20 -5.42 5.77
C ALA A 815 -17.24 -4.71 6.74
N ALA A 816 -17.78 -4.13 7.82
CA ALA A 816 -16.96 -3.50 8.85
C ALA A 816 -15.97 -4.49 9.46
N LEU A 817 -16.43 -5.67 9.87
CA LEU A 817 -15.58 -6.68 10.50
C LEU A 817 -14.44 -7.15 9.60
N ALA A 818 -14.71 -7.39 8.31
CA ALA A 818 -13.69 -7.75 7.34
C ALA A 818 -12.69 -6.60 7.13
N ALA A 819 -13.22 -5.40 6.90
CA ALA A 819 -12.47 -4.19 6.62
C ALA A 819 -11.59 -3.71 7.79
N THR A 820 -11.95 -4.01 9.05
CA THR A 820 -11.15 -3.62 10.22
C THR A 820 -10.44 -4.80 10.89
N GLY A 821 -10.71 -6.03 10.46
CA GLY A 821 -10.12 -7.26 10.99
C GLY A 821 -8.82 -7.69 10.31
N SER A 822 -8.63 -7.38 9.02
CA SER A 822 -7.41 -7.72 8.28
C SER A 822 -6.97 -6.61 7.34
N GLY A 823 -5.67 -6.51 7.06
CA GLY A 823 -5.14 -5.69 5.96
C GLY A 823 -5.63 -6.13 4.59
N LEU A 824 -6.13 -7.37 4.46
CA LEU A 824 -6.66 -7.93 3.22
C LEU A 824 -8.14 -8.29 3.40
N TRP A 825 -9.00 -7.68 2.59
CA TRP A 825 -10.42 -8.06 2.54
C TRP A 825 -10.94 -7.99 1.10
N GLY A 826 -12.04 -8.68 0.84
CA GLY A 826 -12.65 -8.67 -0.48
C GLY A 826 -14.16 -8.85 -0.44
N VAL A 827 -14.80 -8.44 -1.53
CA VAL A 827 -16.23 -8.66 -1.77
C VAL A 827 -16.43 -9.25 -3.15
N TYR A 828 -17.45 -10.10 -3.27
CA TYR A 828 -17.94 -10.59 -4.55
C TYR A 828 -19.13 -9.74 -5.02
N SER A 829 -19.13 -9.34 -6.29
CA SER A 829 -20.13 -8.46 -6.88
C SER A 829 -21.55 -8.94 -6.61
N GLY A 830 -22.39 -8.05 -6.07
CA GLY A 830 -23.70 -8.39 -5.53
C GLY A 830 -23.77 -8.23 -4.02
N PHE A 831 -22.62 -8.33 -3.33
CA PHE A 831 -22.53 -8.03 -1.90
C PHE A 831 -22.95 -6.60 -1.57
N GLU A 832 -22.59 -5.63 -2.42
CA GLU A 832 -22.97 -4.22 -2.24
C GLU A 832 -24.48 -3.98 -2.40
N LEU A 833 -25.19 -4.91 -3.04
CA LEU A 833 -26.64 -4.89 -3.19
C LEU A 833 -27.35 -5.73 -2.12
N CYS A 834 -26.59 -6.30 -1.18
CA CYS A 834 -27.08 -7.19 -0.14
C CYS A 834 -27.81 -8.44 -0.69
N GLU A 835 -27.32 -9.00 -1.81
CA GLU A 835 -27.86 -10.24 -2.37
C GLU A 835 -27.62 -11.42 -1.42
N ALA A 836 -28.69 -11.93 -0.82
CA ALA A 836 -28.62 -12.99 0.20
C ALA A 836 -29.42 -14.26 -0.15
N ALA A 837 -30.14 -14.27 -1.28
CA ALA A 837 -30.94 -15.43 -1.69
C ALA A 837 -30.04 -16.65 -1.95
N ALA A 838 -30.41 -17.79 -1.37
CA ALA A 838 -29.66 -19.04 -1.45
C ALA A 838 -30.54 -20.18 -1.96
N LEU A 839 -29.90 -21.25 -2.45
CA LEU A 839 -30.57 -22.53 -2.61
C LEU A 839 -31.00 -23.08 -1.22
N PRO A 840 -32.08 -23.86 -1.14
CA PRO A 840 -32.54 -24.41 0.14
C PRO A 840 -31.44 -25.18 0.90
N ASP A 841 -31.31 -24.90 2.19
CA ASP A 841 -30.32 -25.52 3.10
C ASP A 841 -28.87 -25.49 2.58
N SER A 842 -28.50 -24.41 1.88
CA SER A 842 -27.23 -24.28 1.18
C SER A 842 -26.55 -22.92 1.42
N GLU A 843 -25.22 -22.90 1.31
CA GLU A 843 -24.44 -21.67 1.20
C GLU A 843 -24.23 -21.27 -0.27
N GLU A 844 -24.81 -21.97 -1.24
CA GLU A 844 -24.76 -21.57 -2.65
C GLU A 844 -25.82 -20.50 -2.95
N HIS A 845 -25.44 -19.46 -3.69
CA HIS A 845 -26.36 -18.43 -4.16
C HIS A 845 -27.48 -19.02 -5.03
N ALA A 846 -28.70 -18.54 -4.84
CA ALA A 846 -29.79 -18.77 -5.78
C ALA A 846 -29.49 -18.05 -7.09
N ASP A 847 -29.77 -18.71 -8.22
CA ASP A 847 -29.50 -18.21 -9.57
C ASP A 847 -28.03 -17.77 -9.72
N SER A 848 -27.13 -18.67 -9.28
CA SER A 848 -25.71 -18.39 -9.15
C SER A 848 -25.09 -17.95 -10.48
N GLU A 849 -24.40 -16.81 -10.45
CA GLU A 849 -23.66 -16.22 -11.57
C GLU A 849 -22.58 -17.14 -12.14
N LYS A 850 -22.18 -18.20 -11.41
CA LYS A 850 -21.32 -19.27 -11.94
C LYS A 850 -21.96 -20.01 -13.11
N TYR A 851 -23.28 -20.09 -13.19
CA TYR A 851 -23.98 -20.89 -14.19
C TYR A 851 -24.87 -20.07 -15.13
N GLU A 852 -25.03 -18.77 -14.87
CA GLU A 852 -25.84 -17.86 -15.69
C GLU A 852 -25.27 -16.44 -15.74
N LEU A 853 -25.80 -15.63 -16.66
CA LEU A 853 -25.49 -14.20 -16.74
C LEU A 853 -26.32 -13.44 -15.70
N ARG A 854 -25.70 -12.52 -14.96
CA ARG A 854 -26.38 -11.78 -13.88
C ARG A 854 -26.14 -10.28 -13.96
N GLN A 855 -26.86 -9.62 -14.86
CA GLN A 855 -26.87 -8.16 -14.95
C GLN A 855 -27.54 -7.55 -13.71
N ARG A 856 -26.98 -6.46 -13.18
CA ARG A 856 -27.44 -5.82 -11.93
C ARG A 856 -27.64 -4.32 -12.13
N ASP A 857 -28.61 -3.75 -11.42
CA ASP A 857 -28.68 -2.30 -11.17
C ASP A 857 -27.79 -1.95 -9.97
N TRP A 858 -26.58 -1.49 -10.25
CA TRP A 858 -25.57 -1.15 -9.24
C TRP A 858 -25.97 0.03 -8.33
N ARG A 859 -27.02 0.79 -8.68
CA ARG A 859 -27.53 1.90 -7.88
C ARG A 859 -28.91 1.63 -7.30
N ALA A 860 -29.34 0.35 -7.29
CA ALA A 860 -30.60 -0.04 -6.68
C ALA A 860 -30.70 0.49 -5.23
N PRO A 861 -31.88 1.00 -4.81
CA PRO A 861 -32.08 1.48 -3.45
C PRO A 861 -31.73 0.43 -2.40
N GLY A 862 -31.13 0.86 -1.29
CA GLY A 862 -30.74 -0.05 -0.19
C GLY A 862 -29.32 -0.62 -0.30
N ASN A 863 -28.60 -0.36 -1.40
CA ASN A 863 -27.18 -0.74 -1.53
C ASN A 863 -26.30 -0.12 -0.42
N ILE A 864 -25.09 -0.68 -0.25
CA ILE A 864 -24.10 -0.27 0.77
C ILE A 864 -22.80 0.25 0.15
N ARG A 865 -22.85 0.78 -1.09
CA ARG A 865 -21.66 1.23 -1.82
C ARG A 865 -20.94 2.38 -1.11
N ALA A 866 -21.70 3.30 -0.51
CA ALA A 866 -21.15 4.45 0.22
C ALA A 866 -20.41 4.02 1.49
N GLU A 867 -20.95 3.04 2.22
CA GLU A 867 -20.35 2.47 3.42
C GLU A 867 -19.07 1.69 3.09
N ILE A 868 -19.07 0.91 2.00
CA ILE A 868 -17.85 0.26 1.48
C ILE A 868 -16.79 1.30 1.13
N ALA A 869 -17.18 2.39 0.44
CA ALA A 869 -16.28 3.48 0.10
C ALA A 869 -15.68 4.14 1.36
N GLN A 870 -16.51 4.39 2.38
CA GLN A 870 -16.08 4.96 3.66
C GLN A 870 -15.12 4.03 4.40
N LEU A 871 -15.41 2.73 4.48
CA LEU A 871 -14.53 1.73 5.11
C LEU A 871 -13.17 1.65 4.40
N ASN A 872 -13.16 1.62 3.07
CA ASN A 872 -11.91 1.62 2.29
C ASN A 872 -11.12 2.93 2.45
N ALA A 873 -11.81 4.08 2.54
CA ALA A 873 -11.18 5.35 2.84
C ALA A 873 -10.54 5.34 4.23
N ILE A 874 -11.23 4.82 5.26
CA ILE A 874 -10.68 4.64 6.62
C ILE A 874 -9.45 3.73 6.59
N ARG A 875 -9.52 2.57 5.93
CA ARG A 875 -8.38 1.66 5.82
C ARG A 875 -7.13 2.29 5.20
N ARG A 876 -7.28 3.05 4.10
CA ARG A 876 -6.14 3.73 3.43
C ARG A 876 -5.44 4.74 4.33
N ALA A 877 -6.20 5.36 5.22
CA ALA A 877 -5.72 6.43 6.08
C ALA A 877 -5.02 5.98 7.36
N HIS A 878 -5.35 4.78 7.83
CA HIS A 878 -4.97 4.30 9.14
C HIS A 878 -4.09 3.05 9.04
N PRO A 879 -2.76 3.17 9.20
CA PRO A 879 -1.83 2.04 9.16
C PRO A 879 -2.21 0.86 10.04
N ALA A 880 -2.91 1.11 11.15
CA ALA A 880 -3.45 0.06 12.04
C ALA A 880 -4.37 -0.95 11.35
N LEU A 881 -5.02 -0.57 10.24
CA LEU A 881 -5.91 -1.41 9.44
C LEU A 881 -5.27 -1.94 8.15
N GLN A 882 -3.99 -1.61 7.91
CA GLN A 882 -3.23 -2.09 6.74
C GLN A 882 -2.44 -3.36 7.04
N ASP A 883 -2.51 -3.85 8.27
CA ASP A 883 -2.00 -5.15 8.70
C ASP A 883 -3.16 -5.93 9.36
N HIS A 884 -2.98 -7.18 9.71
CA HIS A 884 -3.83 -7.91 10.67
C HIS A 884 -3.21 -7.92 12.08
N ARG A 885 -1.93 -7.56 12.19
CA ARG A 885 -1.23 -7.33 13.47
C ARG A 885 -1.87 -6.21 14.30
N GLY A 886 -1.51 -6.19 15.59
CA GLY A 886 -1.93 -5.14 16.51
C GLY A 886 -3.40 -5.24 16.91
N TYR A 887 -3.93 -6.47 16.97
CA TYR A 887 -5.25 -6.77 17.52
C TYR A 887 -5.20 -6.91 19.04
N ARG A 888 -6.07 -6.18 19.75
CA ARG A 888 -6.29 -6.34 21.19
C ARG A 888 -7.79 -6.38 21.48
N SER A 889 -8.26 -7.53 21.95
CA SER A 889 -9.64 -7.73 22.41
C SER A 889 -9.98 -6.79 23.57
N LEU A 890 -11.24 -6.32 23.62
CA LEU A 890 -11.81 -5.58 24.73
C LEU A 890 -13.09 -6.27 25.18
N ASP A 891 -13.25 -6.43 26.50
CA ASP A 891 -14.50 -6.90 27.08
C ASP A 891 -15.48 -5.73 27.22
N CYS A 892 -16.69 -5.92 26.72
CA CYS A 892 -17.81 -4.98 26.85
C CYS A 892 -19.04 -5.60 27.52
N GLY A 893 -18.95 -6.84 28.02
CA GLY A 893 -20.01 -7.56 28.75
C GLY A 893 -21.23 -7.98 27.92
N ALA A 894 -21.28 -7.67 26.62
CA ALA A 894 -22.38 -8.02 25.72
C ALA A 894 -21.97 -9.19 24.80
N GLU A 895 -22.76 -10.27 24.78
CA GLU A 895 -22.42 -11.52 24.07
C GLU A 895 -22.39 -11.36 22.54
N ASP A 896 -23.23 -10.49 22.00
CA ASP A 896 -23.37 -10.27 20.55
C ASP A 896 -22.51 -9.10 20.02
N VAL A 897 -21.74 -8.44 20.89
CA VAL A 897 -20.89 -7.30 20.50
C VAL A 897 -19.43 -7.71 20.55
N VAL A 898 -18.71 -7.47 19.45
CA VAL A 898 -17.25 -7.58 19.42
C VAL A 898 -16.64 -6.18 19.53
N ALA A 899 -15.75 -6.01 20.50
CA ALA A 899 -15.03 -4.77 20.72
C ALA A 899 -13.52 -5.03 20.76
N TYR A 900 -12.75 -4.21 20.04
CA TYR A 900 -11.29 -4.39 19.99
C TYR A 900 -10.56 -3.10 19.62
N ILE A 901 -9.27 -3.07 19.98
CA ILE A 901 -8.31 -2.10 19.48
C ILE A 901 -7.55 -2.67 18.29
N ARG A 902 -7.34 -1.82 17.29
CA ARG A 902 -6.34 -1.98 16.23
C ARG A 902 -5.27 -0.93 16.40
N HIS A 903 -4.00 -1.33 16.40
CA HIS A 903 -2.89 -0.38 16.46
C HIS A 903 -1.79 -0.71 15.46
N SER A 904 -1.09 0.33 15.00
CA SER A 904 0.15 0.15 14.25
C SER A 904 1.29 -0.26 15.20
N ALA A 905 2.43 -0.71 14.66
CA ALA A 905 3.56 -1.16 15.46
C ALA A 905 4.11 -0.04 16.38
N ALA A 906 4.06 1.21 15.89
CA ALA A 906 4.51 2.39 16.63
C ALA A 906 3.43 3.02 17.52
N TYR A 907 2.20 2.50 17.53
CA TYR A 907 1.04 3.14 18.17
C TYR A 907 0.73 4.56 17.65
N SER A 908 1.24 4.93 16.47
CA SER A 908 0.93 6.23 15.83
C SER A 908 -0.51 6.28 15.28
N SER A 909 -1.07 5.11 14.98
CA SER A 909 -2.47 4.91 14.63
C SER A 909 -3.07 3.91 15.61
N VAL A 910 -4.07 4.33 16.38
CA VAL A 910 -4.81 3.48 17.33
C VAL A 910 -6.30 3.69 17.09
N LEU A 911 -7.02 2.61 16.81
CA LEU A 911 -8.45 2.63 16.55
C LEU A 911 -9.19 1.74 17.54
N LEU A 912 -10.32 2.23 18.04
CA LEU A 912 -11.35 1.43 18.69
C LEU A 912 -12.40 1.03 17.65
N VAL A 913 -12.73 -0.25 17.61
CA VAL A 913 -13.77 -0.81 16.74
C VAL A 913 -14.78 -1.55 17.62
N ILE A 914 -16.05 -1.26 17.42
CA ILE A 914 -17.16 -1.92 18.13
C ILE A 914 -18.21 -2.30 17.10
N ILE A 915 -18.59 -3.56 17.04
CA ILE A 915 -19.53 -4.09 16.04
C ILE A 915 -20.56 -4.98 16.75
N ASN A 916 -21.84 -4.73 16.50
CA ASN A 916 -22.95 -5.58 16.90
C ASN A 916 -23.17 -6.66 15.83
N LEU A 917 -23.04 -7.93 16.23
CA LEU A 917 -23.23 -9.10 15.38
C LEU A 917 -24.65 -9.67 15.45
N ASP A 918 -25.52 -9.20 16.35
CA ASP A 918 -26.97 -9.37 16.25
C ASP A 918 -27.64 -8.04 15.89
N PRO A 919 -27.59 -7.62 14.61
CA PRO A 919 -28.04 -6.30 14.22
C PRO A 919 -29.58 -6.17 14.19
N ALA A 920 -30.33 -7.21 14.56
CA ALA A 920 -31.78 -7.10 14.76
C ALA A 920 -32.13 -6.40 16.08
N ARG A 921 -31.20 -6.33 17.03
CA ARG A 921 -31.37 -5.71 18.33
C ARG A 921 -30.43 -4.52 18.47
N GLU A 922 -30.89 -3.45 19.12
CA GLU A 922 -29.98 -2.40 19.54
C GLU A 922 -29.07 -2.90 20.66
N ALA A 923 -27.82 -2.43 20.66
CA ALA A 923 -26.87 -2.69 21.74
C ALA A 923 -26.41 -1.38 22.35
N ASP A 924 -26.36 -1.31 23.67
CA ASP A 924 -25.80 -0.19 24.44
C ASP A 924 -24.68 -0.74 25.32
N VAL A 925 -23.45 -0.35 25.00
CA VAL A 925 -22.24 -0.92 25.62
C VAL A 925 -21.36 0.17 26.21
N VAL A 926 -20.65 -0.19 27.28
CA VAL A 926 -19.70 0.69 27.98
C VAL A 926 -18.34 0.03 27.99
N ILE A 927 -17.34 0.71 27.41
CA ILE A 927 -15.97 0.19 27.29
C ILE A 927 -15.01 1.07 28.07
N ARG A 928 -14.21 0.48 28.95
CA ARG A 928 -13.19 1.20 29.73
C ARG A 928 -11.89 1.35 28.94
N LEU A 929 -11.38 2.58 28.84
CA LEU A 929 -10.24 2.96 28.00
C LEU A 929 -9.15 3.76 28.73
N ASP A 930 -9.03 3.64 30.07
CA ASP A 930 -8.06 4.40 30.87
C ASP A 930 -6.64 4.43 30.25
N PRO A 931 -5.99 5.60 30.09
CA PRO A 931 -6.40 6.96 30.48
C PRO A 931 -7.03 7.80 29.33
N ILE A 932 -7.68 7.19 28.34
CA ILE A 932 -8.19 7.86 27.14
C ILE A 932 -9.57 8.47 27.41
N SER A 933 -9.64 9.81 27.34
CA SER A 933 -10.84 10.58 27.66
C SER A 933 -11.49 11.29 26.46
N SER A 934 -10.99 11.09 25.25
CA SER A 934 -11.65 11.58 24.02
C SER A 934 -11.25 10.74 22.82
N ALA A 935 -12.09 10.72 21.79
CA ALA A 935 -11.83 10.04 20.54
C ALA A 935 -12.55 10.71 19.35
N GLU A 936 -12.02 10.56 18.13
CA GLU A 936 -12.70 11.02 16.91
C GLU A 936 -13.48 9.86 16.30
N ASN A 937 -14.80 10.02 16.11
CA ASN A 937 -15.62 9.06 15.40
C ASN A 937 -15.36 9.17 13.90
N LEU A 938 -14.74 8.15 13.30
CA LEU A 938 -14.32 8.17 11.90
C LEU A 938 -15.48 8.00 10.91
N LEU A 939 -16.68 7.67 11.38
CA LEU A 939 -17.88 7.58 10.54
C LEU A 939 -18.58 8.93 10.39
N THR A 940 -18.42 9.83 11.37
CA THR A 940 -19.11 11.15 11.40
C THR A 940 -18.15 12.35 11.40
N GLY A 941 -16.87 12.14 11.72
CA GLY A 941 -15.87 13.18 11.94
C GLY A 941 -16.00 13.90 13.29
N ALA A 942 -16.97 13.53 14.14
CA ALA A 942 -17.21 14.20 15.42
C ALA A 942 -16.20 13.74 16.48
N VAL A 943 -15.69 14.69 17.28
CA VAL A 943 -14.96 14.38 18.51
C VAL A 943 -15.97 14.03 19.61
N GLN A 944 -15.71 12.96 20.34
CA GLN A 944 -16.50 12.50 21.47
C GLN A 944 -15.64 12.55 22.74
N ASP A 945 -16.18 13.13 23.80
CA ASP A 945 -15.54 13.23 25.11
C ASP A 945 -16.06 12.14 26.06
N TRP A 946 -15.14 11.45 26.71
CA TRP A 946 -15.35 10.37 27.68
C TRP A 946 -14.58 10.70 28.97
N PRO A 947 -15.03 11.68 29.77
CA PRO A 947 -14.25 12.24 30.89
C PRO A 947 -13.89 11.21 31.98
N ASP A 948 -14.67 10.14 32.12
CA ASP A 948 -14.44 9.02 33.03
C ASP A 948 -13.67 7.85 32.38
N CYS A 949 -13.11 8.09 31.19
CA CYS A 949 -12.43 7.10 30.35
C CYS A 949 -13.33 5.90 29.97
N ARG A 950 -14.65 6.12 29.87
CA ARG A 950 -15.61 5.11 29.43
C ARG A 950 -16.30 5.53 28.13
N ALA A 951 -16.08 4.75 27.09
CA ALA A 951 -16.80 4.91 25.83
C ALA A 951 -18.20 4.32 25.96
N HIS A 952 -19.20 5.21 26.01
CA HIS A 952 -20.62 4.85 25.95
C HIS A 952 -21.06 4.83 24.49
N VAL A 953 -21.47 3.66 24.00
CA VAL A 953 -21.76 3.45 22.57
C VAL A 953 -23.08 2.73 22.40
N ARG A 954 -23.98 3.37 21.65
CA ARG A 954 -25.25 2.78 21.21
C ARG A 954 -25.18 2.42 19.73
N LEU A 955 -25.37 1.14 19.43
CA LEU A 955 -25.39 0.57 18.08
C LEU A 955 -26.84 0.24 17.69
N ARG A 956 -27.21 0.58 16.47
CA ARG A 956 -28.57 0.38 15.92
C ARG A 956 -28.52 -0.47 14.65
N PRO A 957 -29.62 -1.11 14.23
CA PRO A 957 -29.65 -1.89 12.98
C PRO A 957 -29.13 -1.13 11.75
N GLU A 958 -29.44 0.16 11.63
CA GLU A 958 -29.00 0.99 10.50
C GLU A 958 -27.53 1.42 10.59
N ALA A 959 -26.93 1.31 11.78
CA ALA A 959 -25.54 1.65 12.09
C ALA A 959 -24.96 0.61 13.08
N PRO A 960 -24.71 -0.63 12.64
CA PRO A 960 -24.39 -1.74 13.54
C PRO A 960 -22.92 -1.73 14.01
N TYR A 961 -22.14 -0.72 13.64
CA TYR A 961 -20.75 -0.60 14.04
C TYR A 961 -20.35 0.86 14.27
N GLY A 962 -19.28 1.04 15.04
CA GLY A 962 -18.59 2.31 15.17
C GLY A 962 -17.07 2.12 15.13
N ILE A 963 -16.39 3.15 14.64
CA ILE A 963 -14.93 3.18 14.50
C ILE A 963 -14.46 4.53 15.02
N TRP A 964 -13.60 4.51 16.03
CA TRP A 964 -13.04 5.71 16.63
C TRP A 964 -11.53 5.71 16.53
N ARG A 965 -10.94 6.85 16.21
CA ARG A 965 -9.52 7.09 16.42
C ARG A 965 -9.29 7.52 17.86
N LEU A 966 -8.43 6.80 18.54
CA LEU A 966 -7.97 7.17 19.87
C LEU A 966 -6.72 8.06 19.76
N PRO A 967 -6.49 8.99 20.69
CA PRO A 967 -5.21 9.69 20.79
C PRO A 967 -4.10 8.65 20.97
N GLY A 968 -3.02 8.76 20.19
CA GLY A 968 -1.89 7.83 20.26
C GLY A 968 -1.38 7.75 21.70
N LEU A 969 -1.33 6.54 22.25
CA LEU A 969 -0.76 6.31 23.57
C LEU A 969 0.71 6.74 23.50
N PRO A 970 1.24 7.53 24.47
CA PRO A 970 2.65 7.82 24.50
C PRO A 970 3.40 6.49 24.48
N SER A 971 4.31 6.33 23.51
CA SER A 971 5.24 5.21 23.45
C SER A 971 5.98 5.18 24.77
N GLY A 972 5.69 4.18 25.59
CA GLY A 972 6.37 3.95 26.87
C GLY A 972 7.83 3.59 26.70
#